data_AF-A0A316QTH5-F1
#
_entry.id   AF-A0A316QTH5-F1
#
_cell.length_a   1.000
_cell.length_b   1.000
_cell.length_c   1.000
_cell.angle_alpha   90.00
_cell.angle_beta   90.00
_cell.angle_gamma   90.00
#
_symmetry.space_group_name_H-M   'P 1'
#
loop_
_entity.id
_entity.type
_entity.pdbx_description
1 polymer ?
#
loop_
_entity_poly.entity_id
_entity_poly.type
_entity_poly.pdbx_seq_one_letter_code
_entity_poly.pdbx_strand_id
1 'polypeptide(L)'
;MRKQVISAALCAMLLFGAGGCKEECSAGKLEVWSYTAAERILRDKDYAASFKRAGRLDILACKNEEEGGQLILTPEKAVKNYTLVLSDLKSADGKTLKKESFSVYHQKYRNVTVASEGYSAGLGWYPDALLPMAKAEEYGENKISAGENQGVTVSCKVPAEQDAGKYTGTFLLRADGTEYEIPASVTVTDYTLSDEVTAKSCFLLGRHYLQFYGDSTMENYERYYEYLVEHRVMPMYLPALNYDISDYTARAHEYAAREDVSSFAVPYKETYSKTHKDIDVDWDFLEEMTKSLALKSIETGVNIVGKCYYYFGIIDEARMGGIEDRAARICNQAYLLVNRLADELAAAASVTGEIKDEVCASLRKIPCLETSEYTERMNNGGEGVRNWCPLFNYFDTATEREFYKSLGTETWWYGCIGPNNPYPTYQIDDALISSRIVSWMQKDYGLAGNLYWETVFWTRYRDEVREKTDVYEGDPMHFPGDNGDGYLVYPGDVYGIDGPVGSIRLESIRDGLEEYEMLADLEKRYAATGVDDTDLLQTLYSRLYAGARVTTTAGEFMRVRETLYGAAALCQGYDTYISDIRATGEKTVFEILAADGVALKAGGKLLSGAEAEKEGYKRYTVEVSLEGPSNALSLTAEKDGKSQTMRLDLGGKSTLLTTLDGNGALEAFSSDMAELSVADGTLEDDNMDTRVLKAVFGASTDKVQSLRFTAAGLSALPESDTLLFDLYNMDGDVGLTVYVSVSAKPVLIPVGAVTLKHGYQKVTLSDLGSLAWDTYGDVRYIAFHFGSKSDVARTVLIDNIVLRAREVTE
;
A
#
# COMPACT_ATOMS: atom_id res chain seq x y z
N MET A 1 -3.27 -24.28 73.53
CA MET A 1 -4.54 -24.98 73.76
C MET A 1 -5.53 -24.61 72.64
N ARG A 2 -6.01 -25.63 71.91
CA ARG A 2 -7.32 -25.78 71.21
C ARG A 2 -7.96 -24.57 70.49
N LYS A 3 -8.11 -24.67 69.16
CA LYS A 3 -9.36 -24.95 68.38
C LYS A 3 -10.31 -23.73 68.30
N GLN A 4 -10.48 -23.12 67.11
CA GLN A 4 -11.49 -23.43 66.06
C GLN A 4 -12.96 -23.19 66.49
N VAL A 5 -13.78 -22.80 65.49
CA VAL A 5 -15.25 -22.95 65.35
C VAL A 5 -16.06 -21.74 65.86
N ILE A 6 -17.10 -21.18 65.22
CA ILE A 6 -17.67 -21.13 63.84
C ILE A 6 -19.00 -20.35 63.96
N SER A 7 -19.34 -19.61 62.91
CA SER A 7 -20.67 -19.33 62.34
C SER A 7 -21.85 -18.72 63.14
N ALA A 8 -22.25 -17.55 62.64
CA ALA A 8 -23.46 -17.30 61.83
C ALA A 8 -24.82 -16.94 62.46
N ALA A 9 -25.46 -16.00 61.73
CA ALA A 9 -26.88 -15.94 61.34
C ALA A 9 -27.89 -15.56 62.45
N LEU A 10 -28.98 -14.80 62.24
CA LEU A 10 -29.55 -14.04 61.12
C LEU A 10 -30.75 -13.26 61.70
N CYS A 11 -31.11 -12.13 61.09
CA CYS A 11 -32.46 -11.55 60.99
C CYS A 11 -33.30 -11.21 62.25
N ALA A 12 -33.71 -9.94 62.39
CA ALA A 12 -34.96 -9.44 61.79
C ALA A 12 -35.41 -8.05 62.32
N MET A 13 -35.79 -7.19 61.36
CA MET A 13 -36.83 -6.14 61.40
C MET A 13 -36.59 -4.87 62.24
N LEU A 14 -36.36 -3.69 61.65
CA LEU A 14 -37.16 -2.83 60.72
C LEU A 14 -37.71 -1.63 61.51
N LEU A 15 -37.22 -0.42 61.22
CA LEU A 15 -37.98 0.82 61.29
C LEU A 15 -37.41 1.79 60.23
N PHE A 16 -38.24 2.07 59.22
CA PHE A 16 -37.98 2.99 58.10
C PHE A 16 -38.08 4.46 58.53
N GLY A 17 -37.36 5.34 57.81
CA GLY A 17 -37.50 6.78 57.92
C GLY A 17 -36.78 7.56 56.81
N ALA A 18 -37.26 7.41 55.57
CA ALA A 18 -37.23 8.36 54.44
C ALA A 18 -35.91 9.11 54.12
N GLY A 19 -35.11 8.54 53.23
CA GLY A 19 -34.18 9.27 52.35
C GLY A 19 -34.64 9.09 50.90
N GLY A 20 -34.79 10.18 50.15
CA GLY A 20 -35.17 10.14 48.75
C GLY A 20 -34.14 9.38 47.91
N CYS A 21 -34.58 8.29 47.28
CA CYS A 21 -33.80 7.57 46.28
C CYS A 21 -33.53 8.49 45.08
N LYS A 22 -32.28 8.94 44.93
CA LYS A 22 -31.69 8.97 43.60
C LYS A 22 -31.34 7.51 43.29
N GLU A 23 -31.99 6.93 42.29
CA GLU A 23 -31.46 5.72 41.66
C GLU A 23 -30.06 6.07 41.13
N GLU A 24 -29.02 5.56 41.79
CA GLU A 24 -27.73 5.39 41.14
C GLU A 24 -27.95 4.36 40.03
N CYS A 25 -28.21 4.87 38.83
CA CYS A 25 -28.17 4.06 37.62
C CYS A 25 -26.74 3.51 37.55
N SER A 26 -26.54 2.21 37.78
CA SER A 26 -25.21 1.62 37.62
C SER A 26 -24.75 1.92 36.19
N ALA A 27 -23.69 2.70 36.02
CA ALA A 27 -23.09 2.90 34.71
C ALA A 27 -22.77 1.51 34.14
N GLY A 28 -23.25 1.22 32.93
CA GLY A 28 -22.89 -0.03 32.25
C GLY A 28 -21.38 -0.07 32.04
N LYS A 29 -20.78 -1.25 31.93
CA LYS A 29 -19.35 -1.34 31.64
C LYS A 29 -19.10 -0.79 30.22
N LEU A 30 -18.08 0.07 30.08
CA LEU A 30 -17.53 0.46 28.77
C LEU A 30 -16.29 -0.39 28.52
N GLU A 31 -16.32 -1.22 27.48
CA GLU A 31 -15.13 -1.91 26.98
C GLU A 31 -14.33 -0.92 26.11
N VAL A 32 -13.06 -0.75 26.44
CA VAL A 32 -12.11 0.03 25.64
C VAL A 32 -11.04 -0.91 25.12
N TRP A 33 -10.90 -0.98 23.80
CA TRP A 33 -9.96 -1.87 23.13
C TRP A 33 -9.35 -1.17 21.92
N SER A 34 -8.33 -1.78 21.30
CA SER A 34 -7.70 -1.21 20.11
C SER A 34 -7.35 -2.27 19.06
N TYR A 35 -7.00 -1.79 17.88
CA TYR A 35 -6.40 -2.55 16.80
C TYR A 35 -5.52 -1.62 15.96
N THR A 36 -4.77 -2.12 14.98
CA THR A 36 -4.01 -1.23 14.07
C THR A 36 -4.95 -0.28 13.33
N ALA A 37 -4.57 0.98 13.13
CA ALA A 37 -5.35 1.97 12.38
C ALA A 37 -5.58 1.57 10.91
N ALA A 38 -4.79 0.63 10.38
CA ALA A 38 -4.93 0.03 9.06
C ALA A 38 -6.12 -0.96 8.91
N GLU A 39 -6.97 -1.10 9.93
CA GLU A 39 -8.12 -2.02 9.94
C GLU A 39 -9.43 -1.27 10.18
N ARG A 40 -10.50 -1.66 9.48
CA ARG A 40 -11.83 -1.07 9.70
C ARG A 40 -12.59 -1.83 10.78
N ILE A 41 -13.00 -1.11 11.83
CA ILE A 41 -13.85 -1.67 12.87
C ILE A 41 -15.30 -1.23 12.64
N LEU A 42 -16.14 -2.16 12.18
CA LEU A 42 -17.55 -1.91 11.89
C LEU A 42 -18.34 -1.62 13.18
N ARG A 43 -19.30 -0.69 13.10
CA ARG A 43 -20.13 -0.27 14.26
C ARG A 43 -20.99 -1.42 14.79
N ASP A 44 -21.52 -2.25 13.89
CA ASP A 44 -22.54 -3.28 14.17
C ASP A 44 -21.98 -4.71 14.27
N LYS A 45 -20.67 -4.87 14.20
CA LYS A 45 -20.00 -6.18 14.23
C LYS A 45 -19.48 -6.53 15.63
N ASP A 46 -19.78 -7.73 16.11
CA ASP A 46 -19.12 -8.28 17.30
C ASP A 46 -17.80 -8.94 16.91
N TYR A 47 -16.73 -8.64 17.64
CA TYR A 47 -15.39 -9.13 17.39
C TYR A 47 -14.96 -10.08 18.52
N ALA A 48 -14.39 -11.22 18.16
CA ALA A 48 -13.89 -12.20 19.13
C ALA A 48 -12.81 -11.60 20.04
N ALA A 49 -12.73 -12.06 21.29
CA ALA A 49 -11.75 -11.57 22.25
C ALA A 49 -10.29 -11.73 21.77
N SER A 50 -9.99 -12.74 20.95
CA SER A 50 -8.66 -12.94 20.34
C SER A 50 -8.30 -11.91 19.28
N PHE A 51 -9.28 -11.19 18.74
CA PHE A 51 -9.06 -10.11 17.77
C PHE A 51 -8.74 -8.78 18.47
N LYS A 52 -9.35 -8.54 19.64
CA LYS A 52 -9.24 -7.27 20.38
C LYS A 52 -7.88 -7.15 21.08
N ARG A 53 -7.19 -6.02 20.90
CA ARG A 53 -6.01 -5.67 21.71
C ARG A 53 -6.44 -4.84 22.92
N ALA A 54 -5.59 -4.79 23.96
CA ALA A 54 -5.84 -3.95 25.13
C ALA A 54 -6.07 -2.48 24.72
N GLY A 55 -6.98 -1.77 25.40
CA GLY A 55 -7.33 -0.38 25.10
C GLY A 55 -6.16 0.60 25.33
N ARG A 56 -5.28 0.70 24.35
CA ARG A 56 -4.10 1.58 24.32
C ARG A 56 -3.85 2.10 22.90
N LEU A 57 -3.18 3.24 22.81
CA LEU A 57 -2.71 3.81 21.55
C LEU A 57 -1.21 3.59 21.41
N ASP A 58 -0.81 2.91 20.35
CA ASP A 58 0.59 2.71 20.00
C ASP A 58 0.79 3.11 18.53
N ILE A 59 1.59 4.15 18.31
CA ILE A 59 1.87 4.70 16.98
C ILE A 59 3.37 4.49 16.68
N LEU A 60 3.68 4.03 15.48
CA LEU A 60 5.02 3.96 14.92
C LEU A 60 5.10 4.95 13.76
N ALA A 61 5.99 5.92 13.87
CA ALA A 61 6.17 6.96 12.87
C ALA A 61 7.67 7.34 12.76
N CYS A 62 8.05 8.02 11.70
CA CYS A 62 9.34 8.67 11.55
C CYS A 62 9.19 10.19 11.75
N LYS A 63 10.29 10.94 11.67
CA LYS A 63 10.24 12.40 11.82
C LYS A 63 9.62 13.01 10.58
N ASN A 64 8.82 14.05 10.77
CA ASN A 64 8.06 14.75 9.73
C ASN A 64 6.88 13.97 9.11
N GLU A 65 6.56 12.79 9.63
CA GLU A 65 5.43 11.97 9.18
C GLU A 65 4.16 12.25 9.97
N GLU A 66 3.00 11.96 9.38
CA GLU A 66 1.73 11.85 10.09
C GLU A 66 1.20 10.41 10.08
N GLU A 67 0.97 9.82 11.25
CA GLU A 67 0.43 8.45 11.35
C GLU A 67 -0.65 8.34 12.43
N GLY A 68 -1.60 7.45 12.20
CA GLY A 68 -2.77 7.24 13.06
C GLY A 68 -2.67 6.05 14.01
N GLY A 69 -3.33 6.18 15.15
CA GLY A 69 -3.76 5.07 16.01
C GLY A 69 -5.28 5.06 16.16
N GLN A 70 -5.89 3.94 16.55
CA GLN A 70 -7.32 3.88 16.83
C GLN A 70 -7.67 3.24 18.17
N LEU A 71 -8.70 3.80 18.83
CA LEU A 71 -9.37 3.24 20.01
C LEU A 71 -10.81 2.92 19.65
N ILE A 72 -11.31 1.80 20.17
CA ILE A 72 -12.70 1.40 20.01
C ILE A 72 -13.39 1.39 21.37
N LEU A 73 -14.56 2.00 21.39
CA LEU A 73 -15.45 2.09 22.55
C LEU A 73 -16.68 1.21 22.29
N THR A 74 -16.89 0.19 23.12
CA THR A 74 -18.03 -0.73 23.01
C THR A 74 -18.76 -0.79 24.35
N PRO A 75 -19.86 -0.04 24.55
CA PRO A 75 -20.49 0.05 25.85
C PRO A 75 -21.67 -0.91 26.03
N GLU A 76 -21.83 -1.47 27.22
CA GLU A 76 -23.01 -2.30 27.57
C GLU A 76 -24.32 -1.51 27.62
N LYS A 77 -24.23 -0.19 27.87
CA LYS A 77 -25.36 0.76 27.88
C LYS A 77 -25.01 1.96 27.03
N ALA A 78 -26.00 2.65 26.47
CA ALA A 78 -25.75 3.82 25.66
C ALA A 78 -24.92 4.89 26.41
N VAL A 79 -23.91 5.44 25.75
CA VAL A 79 -23.06 6.55 26.23
C VAL A 79 -23.60 7.84 25.63
N LYS A 80 -23.87 8.84 26.48
CA LYS A 80 -24.49 10.11 26.02
C LYS A 80 -23.48 11.12 25.52
N ASN A 81 -22.27 11.10 26.07
CA ASN A 81 -21.16 11.96 25.69
C ASN A 81 -19.85 11.25 26.03
N TYR A 82 -18.86 11.42 25.15
CA TYR A 82 -17.48 11.05 25.44
C TYR A 82 -16.49 12.01 24.78
N THR A 83 -15.28 12.09 25.33
CA THR A 83 -14.15 12.85 24.76
C THR A 83 -12.83 12.23 25.18
N LEU A 84 -11.77 12.42 24.40
CA LEU A 84 -10.42 11.97 24.71
C LEU A 84 -9.52 13.18 24.96
N VAL A 85 -9.03 13.31 26.19
CA VAL A 85 -8.14 14.40 26.59
C VAL A 85 -6.69 13.97 26.43
N LEU A 86 -5.96 14.71 25.61
CA LEU A 86 -4.56 14.47 25.29
C LEU A 86 -3.61 15.02 26.37
N SER A 87 -2.43 14.41 26.47
CA SER A 87 -1.32 14.85 27.33
C SER A 87 0.00 14.85 26.55
N ASP A 88 1.01 15.55 27.06
CA ASP A 88 2.38 15.37 26.57
C ASP A 88 2.82 13.91 26.80
N LEU A 89 3.62 13.37 25.87
CA LEU A 89 4.29 12.07 26.03
C LEU A 89 5.78 12.29 26.30
N LYS A 90 6.40 11.41 27.09
CA LYS A 90 7.80 11.55 27.51
C LYS A 90 8.63 10.33 27.18
N SER A 91 9.86 10.57 26.75
CA SER A 91 10.88 9.53 26.61
C SER A 91 11.55 9.21 27.95
N ALA A 92 12.31 8.12 27.99
CA ALA A 92 13.04 7.68 29.19
C ALA A 92 14.10 8.70 29.67
N ASP A 93 14.68 9.48 28.75
CA ASP A 93 15.65 10.55 29.01
C ASP A 93 14.98 11.93 29.25
N GLY A 94 13.65 11.99 29.30
CA GLY A 94 12.89 13.18 29.69
C GLY A 94 12.56 14.16 28.56
N LYS A 95 12.85 13.81 27.31
CA LYS A 95 12.38 14.56 26.13
C LYS A 95 10.87 14.44 26.01
N THR A 96 10.26 15.43 25.37
CA THR A 96 8.80 15.57 25.31
C THR A 96 8.33 15.59 23.86
N LEU A 97 7.36 14.75 23.54
CA LEU A 97 6.50 14.89 22.37
C LEU A 97 5.23 15.59 22.83
N LYS A 98 4.96 16.74 22.21
CA LYS A 98 3.94 17.68 22.66
C LYS A 98 2.54 17.19 22.32
N LYS A 99 1.55 17.44 23.18
CA LYS A 99 0.15 17.08 22.89
C LYS A 99 -0.38 17.77 21.62
N GLU A 100 0.21 18.90 21.23
CA GLU A 100 -0.11 19.66 20.02
C GLU A 100 0.28 18.91 18.74
N SER A 101 1.12 17.87 18.83
CA SER A 101 1.39 16.95 17.72
C SER A 101 0.24 16.00 17.43
N PHE A 102 -0.81 15.98 18.25
CA PHE A 102 -1.91 15.03 18.15
C PHE A 102 -3.24 15.69 17.80
N SER A 103 -3.98 15.04 16.91
CA SER A 103 -5.37 15.37 16.56
C SER A 103 -6.28 14.19 16.88
N VAL A 104 -7.49 14.45 17.38
CA VAL A 104 -8.47 13.41 17.75
C VAL A 104 -9.70 13.54 16.87
N TYR A 105 -10.14 12.44 16.29
CA TYR A 105 -11.29 12.37 15.40
C TYR A 105 -12.31 11.33 15.87
N HIS A 106 -13.58 11.69 15.82
CA HIS A 106 -14.72 10.77 15.88
C HIS A 106 -14.92 10.15 14.49
N GLN A 107 -14.85 8.81 14.41
CA GLN A 107 -15.17 8.12 13.16
C GLN A 107 -16.68 8.12 12.94
N LYS A 108 -17.16 8.79 11.90
CA LYS A 108 -18.53 8.64 11.41
C LYS A 108 -18.63 7.41 10.53
N TYR A 109 -19.80 6.77 10.55
CA TYR A 109 -20.02 5.49 9.89
C TYR A 109 -21.02 5.61 8.74
N ARG A 110 -20.80 4.80 7.70
CA ARG A 110 -21.59 4.68 6.48
C ARG A 110 -22.24 3.30 6.42
N ASN A 111 -23.54 3.25 6.16
CA ASN A 111 -24.27 1.99 6.09
C ASN A 111 -24.20 1.38 4.69
N VAL A 112 -23.39 0.34 4.54
CA VAL A 112 -23.28 -0.43 3.30
C VAL A 112 -24.33 -1.54 3.32
N THR A 113 -25.42 -1.32 2.58
CA THR A 113 -26.53 -2.28 2.46
C THR A 113 -26.48 -3.12 1.19
N VAL A 114 -25.65 -2.71 0.22
CA VAL A 114 -25.37 -3.43 -1.02
C VAL A 114 -23.85 -3.45 -1.16
N ALA A 115 -23.28 -4.64 -1.30
CA ALA A 115 -21.84 -4.80 -1.50
C ALA A 115 -21.42 -4.21 -2.84
N SER A 116 -20.20 -3.68 -2.89
CA SER A 116 -19.57 -3.29 -4.15
C SER A 116 -19.42 -4.51 -5.09
N GLU A 117 -19.40 -4.29 -6.40
CA GLU A 117 -19.30 -5.35 -7.40
C GLU A 117 -17.99 -6.15 -7.23
N GLY A 118 -18.03 -7.46 -7.50
CA GLY A 118 -16.90 -8.34 -7.22
C GLY A 118 -16.91 -8.87 -5.78
N TYR A 119 -15.87 -8.57 -5.00
CA TYR A 119 -15.71 -9.00 -3.61
C TYR A 119 -15.73 -7.79 -2.66
N SER A 120 -16.49 -7.91 -1.57
CA SER A 120 -16.62 -6.94 -0.48
C SER A 120 -16.32 -7.62 0.85
N ALA A 121 -15.80 -6.87 1.82
CA ALA A 121 -15.59 -7.33 3.20
C ALA A 121 -16.92 -7.62 3.94
N GLY A 122 -18.06 -7.30 3.32
CA GLY A 122 -19.41 -7.63 3.79
C GLY A 122 -20.31 -6.40 3.91
N LEU A 123 -21.56 -6.62 4.30
CA LEU A 123 -22.49 -5.54 4.61
C LEU A 123 -22.28 -5.05 6.06
N GLY A 124 -22.65 -3.81 6.33
CA GLY A 124 -22.63 -3.27 7.69
C GLY A 124 -22.29 -1.78 7.74
N TRP A 125 -22.00 -1.30 8.93
CA TRP A 125 -21.68 0.10 9.18
C TRP A 125 -20.17 0.31 9.22
N TYR A 126 -19.63 0.83 8.14
CA TYR A 126 -18.19 1.06 7.94
C TYR A 126 -17.77 2.44 8.44
N PRO A 127 -16.68 2.59 9.21
CA PRO A 127 -16.13 3.91 9.51
C PRO A 127 -15.59 4.54 8.23
N ASP A 128 -15.79 5.84 8.03
CA ASP A 128 -15.16 6.56 6.92
C ASP A 128 -14.78 8.01 7.25
N ALA A 129 -15.75 8.91 7.48
CA ALA A 129 -15.43 10.32 7.74
C ALA A 129 -14.79 10.51 9.13
N LEU A 130 -13.75 11.34 9.20
CA LEU A 130 -13.01 11.68 10.42
C LEU A 130 -13.40 13.06 10.93
N LEU A 131 -14.50 13.13 11.68
CA LEU A 131 -14.97 14.38 12.25
C LEU A 131 -14.07 14.81 13.42
N PRO A 132 -13.46 16.01 13.43
CA PRO A 132 -12.67 16.47 14.57
C PRO A 132 -13.46 16.35 15.88
N MET A 133 -12.85 15.80 16.93
CA MET A 133 -13.56 15.48 18.18
C MET A 133 -14.25 16.71 18.79
N ALA A 134 -13.61 17.88 18.72
CA ALA A 134 -14.21 19.13 19.19
C ALA A 134 -15.53 19.47 18.47
N LYS A 135 -15.60 19.18 17.15
CA LYS A 135 -16.83 19.34 16.35
C LYS A 135 -17.85 18.25 16.64
N ALA A 136 -17.40 17.02 16.87
CA ALA A 136 -18.28 15.94 17.33
C ALA A 136 -18.94 16.26 18.67
N GLU A 137 -18.22 16.88 19.61
CA GLU A 137 -18.75 17.37 20.88
C GLU A 137 -19.72 18.55 20.68
N GLU A 138 -19.34 19.55 19.87
CA GLU A 138 -20.16 20.73 19.57
C GLU A 138 -21.52 20.37 18.97
N TYR A 139 -21.54 19.41 18.04
CA TYR A 139 -22.74 18.97 17.31
C TYR A 139 -23.45 17.77 17.95
N GLY A 140 -22.93 17.20 19.04
CA GLY A 140 -23.55 16.06 19.74
C GLY A 140 -23.53 14.75 18.96
N GLU A 141 -22.48 14.54 18.17
CA GLU A 141 -22.18 13.30 17.44
C GLU A 141 -21.47 12.27 18.33
N ASN A 142 -20.82 12.70 19.42
CA ASN A 142 -20.05 11.89 20.37
C ASN A 142 -20.92 11.04 21.33
N LYS A 143 -21.89 10.31 20.77
CA LYS A 143 -22.81 9.40 21.47
C LYS A 143 -22.68 7.98 20.91
N ILE A 144 -22.95 6.98 21.74
CA ILE A 144 -22.79 5.56 21.36
C ILE A 144 -24.01 4.79 21.84
N SER A 145 -24.62 3.98 20.98
CA SER A 145 -25.70 3.07 21.40
C SER A 145 -25.14 1.86 22.15
N ALA A 146 -25.99 1.19 22.94
CA ALA A 146 -25.59 -0.02 23.65
C ALA A 146 -25.18 -1.12 22.65
N GLY A 147 -24.00 -1.71 22.85
CA GLY A 147 -23.46 -2.81 22.04
C GLY A 147 -22.83 -2.40 20.71
N GLU A 148 -22.87 -1.13 20.34
CA GLU A 148 -22.25 -0.64 19.09
C GLU A 148 -20.78 -0.24 19.33
N ASN A 149 -19.92 -0.54 18.37
CA ASN A 149 -18.55 -0.06 18.36
C ASN A 149 -18.51 1.40 17.89
N GLN A 150 -17.76 2.24 18.59
CA GLN A 150 -17.44 3.59 18.15
C GLN A 150 -15.92 3.78 18.11
N GLY A 151 -15.41 4.02 16.91
CA GLY A 151 -14.01 4.31 16.66
C GLY A 151 -13.63 5.76 16.97
N VAL A 152 -12.43 5.93 17.52
CA VAL A 152 -11.75 7.20 17.73
C VAL A 152 -10.37 7.09 17.11
N THR A 153 -10.10 7.90 16.10
CA THR A 153 -8.77 8.01 15.49
C THR A 153 -7.96 9.07 16.23
N VAL A 154 -6.71 8.77 16.54
CA VAL A 154 -5.73 9.73 17.05
C VAL A 154 -4.59 9.81 16.05
N SER A 155 -4.49 10.92 15.33
CA SER A 155 -3.37 11.19 14.42
C SER A 155 -2.22 11.85 15.18
N CYS A 156 -0.98 11.55 14.80
CA CYS A 156 0.23 12.17 15.33
C CYS A 156 1.11 12.71 14.19
N LYS A 157 1.16 14.03 14.00
CA LYS A 157 2.15 14.70 13.14
C LYS A 157 3.44 14.89 13.93
N VAL A 158 4.44 14.04 13.65
CA VAL A 158 5.73 14.09 14.31
C VAL A 158 6.54 15.27 13.76
N PRO A 159 6.99 16.22 14.60
CA PRO A 159 7.84 17.32 14.12
C PRO A 159 9.13 16.80 13.47
N ALA A 160 9.59 17.44 12.39
CA ALA A 160 10.83 17.06 11.69
C ALA A 160 12.07 17.02 12.62
N GLU A 161 12.13 17.94 13.58
CA GLU A 161 13.24 18.04 14.55
C GLU A 161 13.04 17.15 15.80
N GLN A 162 11.96 16.36 15.87
CA GLN A 162 11.71 15.49 17.03
C GLN A 162 12.80 14.43 17.13
N ASP A 163 13.39 14.30 18.32
CA ASP A 163 14.37 13.26 18.56
C ASP A 163 13.75 11.86 18.43
N ALA A 164 14.47 10.96 17.76
CA ALA A 164 14.10 9.55 17.68
C ALA A 164 14.05 8.91 19.07
N GLY A 165 13.16 7.92 19.24
CA GLY A 165 12.97 7.19 20.49
C GLY A 165 11.50 6.92 20.81
N LYS A 166 11.29 6.23 21.92
CA LYS A 166 9.94 5.89 22.41
C LYS A 166 9.45 6.91 23.43
N TYR A 167 8.32 7.52 23.15
CA TYR A 167 7.61 8.45 24.02
C TYR A 167 6.38 7.75 24.59
N THR A 168 6.17 7.86 25.90
CA THR A 168 5.07 7.19 26.61
C THR A 168 4.35 8.14 27.54
N GLY A 169 3.07 7.86 27.79
CA GLY A 169 2.21 8.64 28.67
C GLY A 169 0.81 8.05 28.75
N THR A 170 -0.13 8.86 29.22
CA THR A 170 -1.50 8.45 29.46
C THR A 170 -2.46 9.53 28.99
N PHE A 171 -3.31 9.21 28.02
CA PHE A 171 -4.46 10.04 27.68
C PHE A 171 -5.65 9.68 28.58
N LEU A 172 -6.63 10.57 28.65
CA LEU A 172 -7.78 10.40 29.53
C LEU A 172 -9.07 10.39 28.71
N LEU A 173 -9.68 9.22 28.58
CA LEU A 173 -11.01 9.09 28.01
C LEU A 173 -12.03 9.42 29.10
N ARG A 174 -12.95 10.34 28.81
CA ARG A 174 -14.10 10.65 29.65
C ARG A 174 -15.36 10.20 28.95
N ALA A 175 -16.18 9.36 29.59
CA ALA A 175 -17.47 8.93 29.07
C ALA A 175 -18.53 9.00 30.17
N ASP A 176 -19.58 9.80 29.97
CA ASP A 176 -20.66 10.04 30.95
C ASP A 176 -20.16 10.36 32.38
N GLY A 177 -19.05 11.11 32.47
CA GLY A 177 -18.42 11.51 33.74
C GLY A 177 -17.52 10.44 34.38
N THR A 178 -17.39 9.27 33.77
CA THR A 178 -16.39 8.24 34.17
C THR A 178 -15.10 8.46 33.39
N GLU A 179 -13.96 8.34 34.08
CA GLU A 179 -12.63 8.51 33.48
C GLU A 179 -11.93 7.15 33.30
N TYR A 180 -11.29 6.97 32.14
CA TYR A 180 -10.50 5.80 31.78
C TYR A 180 -9.11 6.25 31.35
N GLU A 181 -8.08 5.72 32.01
CA GLU A 181 -6.68 5.94 31.63
C GLU A 181 -6.36 5.12 30.40
N ILE A 182 -5.94 5.78 29.32
CA ILE A 182 -5.54 5.15 28.08
C ILE A 182 -4.02 5.26 27.95
N PRO A 183 -3.28 4.15 28.11
CA PRO A 183 -1.85 4.14 27.82
C PRO A 183 -1.59 4.56 26.37
N ALA A 184 -0.66 5.48 26.18
CA ALA A 184 -0.29 6.00 24.87
C ALA A 184 1.22 5.89 24.66
N SER A 185 1.65 5.46 23.47
CA SER A 185 3.04 5.53 23.06
C SER A 185 3.22 5.89 21.59
N VAL A 186 4.27 6.66 21.31
CA VAL A 186 4.76 6.94 19.96
C VAL A 186 6.21 6.50 19.89
N THR A 187 6.53 5.62 18.94
CA THR A 187 7.91 5.27 18.60
C THR A 187 8.32 6.09 17.39
N VAL A 188 9.25 7.01 17.58
CA VAL A 188 9.83 7.85 16.51
C VAL A 188 11.10 7.18 16.00
N THR A 189 11.08 6.71 14.76
CA THR A 189 12.25 6.14 14.07
C THR A 189 13.25 7.22 13.70
N ASP A 190 14.56 6.91 13.68
CA ASP A 190 15.63 7.86 13.30
C ASP A 190 15.75 8.02 11.77
N TYR A 191 14.62 8.26 11.13
CA TYR A 191 14.47 8.64 9.73
C TYR A 191 13.67 9.94 9.66
N THR A 192 14.02 10.83 8.74
CA THR A 192 13.31 12.09 8.48
C THR A 192 12.72 12.02 7.08
N LEU A 193 11.40 12.05 7.01
CA LEU A 193 10.65 12.09 5.77
C LEU A 193 10.78 13.47 5.11
N SER A 194 11.04 13.50 3.80
CA SER A 194 11.14 14.74 3.03
C SER A 194 9.77 15.41 2.86
N ASP A 195 9.73 16.74 2.80
CA ASP A 195 8.56 17.48 2.34
C ASP A 195 8.35 17.35 0.83
N GLU A 196 9.40 16.95 0.09
CA GLU A 196 9.32 16.69 -1.34
C GLU A 196 8.31 15.57 -1.64
N VAL A 197 7.41 15.83 -2.59
CA VAL A 197 6.50 14.84 -3.16
C VAL A 197 6.95 14.56 -4.59
N THR A 198 7.32 13.31 -4.87
CA THR A 198 7.75 12.85 -6.19
C THR A 198 6.70 11.96 -6.85
N ALA A 199 5.79 11.35 -6.08
CA ALA A 199 4.62 10.66 -6.60
C ALA A 199 3.69 11.67 -7.30
N LYS A 200 3.49 11.53 -8.62
CA LYS A 200 2.50 12.34 -9.33
C LYS A 200 1.10 11.80 -9.09
N SER A 201 0.12 12.69 -9.10
CA SER A 201 -1.28 12.28 -9.10
C SER A 201 -2.19 13.27 -9.81
N CYS A 202 -3.37 12.77 -10.20
CA CYS A 202 -4.45 13.54 -10.81
C CYS A 202 -5.76 13.15 -10.13
N PHE A 203 -6.04 13.76 -8.98
CA PHE A 203 -7.29 13.53 -8.26
C PHE A 203 -8.25 14.66 -8.61
N LEU A 204 -9.35 14.36 -9.27
CA LEU A 204 -10.27 15.42 -9.67
C LEU A 204 -10.91 16.05 -8.43
N LEU A 205 -11.00 17.38 -8.46
CA LEU A 205 -11.67 18.18 -7.45
C LEU A 205 -12.69 19.05 -8.17
N GLY A 206 -13.91 18.55 -8.33
CA GLY A 206 -14.96 19.26 -9.05
C GLY A 206 -15.52 20.42 -8.24
N ARG A 207 -15.04 21.66 -8.48
CA ARG A 207 -15.54 22.88 -7.81
C ARG A 207 -17.07 23.03 -7.83
N HIS A 208 -17.72 22.54 -8.88
CA HIS A 208 -19.17 22.59 -9.02
C HIS A 208 -19.92 21.68 -8.04
N TYR A 209 -19.28 20.66 -7.44
CA TYR A 209 -19.90 19.86 -6.39
C TYR A 209 -19.90 20.57 -5.03
N LEU A 210 -18.95 21.48 -4.78
CA LEU A 210 -18.91 22.26 -3.53
C LEU A 210 -20.19 23.10 -3.32
N GLN A 211 -20.82 23.54 -4.40
CA GLN A 211 -22.06 24.34 -4.34
C GLN A 211 -23.24 23.59 -3.69
N PHE A 212 -23.19 22.25 -3.62
CA PHE A 212 -24.28 21.46 -3.03
C PHE A 212 -24.43 21.66 -1.51
N TYR A 213 -23.37 22.15 -0.85
CA TYR A 213 -23.33 22.39 0.60
C TYR A 213 -23.10 23.86 1.00
N GLY A 214 -22.91 24.76 0.04
CA GLY A 214 -23.20 26.19 0.22
C GLY A 214 -22.09 27.15 -0.20
N ASP A 215 -20.83 26.72 -0.22
CA ASP A 215 -19.69 27.57 -0.60
C ASP A 215 -18.86 26.95 -1.74
N SER A 216 -19.00 27.51 -2.95
CA SER A 216 -18.16 27.18 -4.11
C SER A 216 -17.26 28.34 -4.53
N THR A 217 -16.92 29.23 -3.61
CA THR A 217 -15.94 30.30 -3.86
C THR A 217 -14.57 29.72 -4.22
N MET A 218 -13.72 30.52 -4.88
CA MET A 218 -12.35 30.08 -5.17
C MET A 218 -11.56 29.89 -3.87
N GLU A 219 -11.83 30.70 -2.85
CA GLU A 219 -11.21 30.59 -1.53
C GLU A 219 -11.55 29.24 -0.88
N ASN A 220 -12.81 28.79 -0.94
CA ASN A 220 -13.16 27.47 -0.42
C ASN A 220 -12.58 26.34 -1.29
N TYR A 221 -12.56 26.50 -2.62
CA TYR A 221 -11.89 25.54 -3.50
C TYR A 221 -10.40 25.39 -3.14
N GLU A 222 -9.71 26.50 -2.87
CA GLU A 222 -8.32 26.53 -2.43
C GLU A 222 -8.14 25.80 -1.09
N ARG A 223 -9.06 25.95 -0.12
CA ARG A 223 -9.01 25.15 1.13
C ARG A 223 -9.07 23.65 0.88
N TYR A 224 -9.92 23.19 -0.04
CA TYR A 224 -10.01 21.78 -0.40
C TYR A 224 -8.77 21.32 -1.17
N TYR A 225 -8.25 22.16 -2.06
CA TYR A 225 -7.02 21.90 -2.80
C TYR A 225 -5.83 21.73 -1.84
N GLU A 226 -5.62 22.69 -0.94
CA GLU A 226 -4.55 22.63 0.06
C GLU A 226 -4.69 21.43 0.99
N TYR A 227 -5.92 21.11 1.42
CA TYR A 227 -6.14 19.92 2.24
C TYR A 227 -5.67 18.65 1.52
N LEU A 228 -5.91 18.51 0.21
CA LEU A 228 -5.40 17.36 -0.55
C LEU A 228 -3.86 17.40 -0.70
N VAL A 229 -3.26 18.57 -0.92
CA VAL A 229 -1.79 18.74 -0.98
C VAL A 229 -1.12 18.39 0.36
N GLU A 230 -1.72 18.78 1.49
CA GLU A 230 -1.27 18.38 2.84
C GLU A 230 -1.31 16.85 3.03
N HIS A 231 -2.16 16.15 2.27
CA HIS A 231 -2.23 14.68 2.22
C HIS A 231 -1.37 14.08 1.07
N ARG A 232 -0.48 14.88 0.47
CA ARG A 232 0.38 14.53 -0.67
C ARG A 232 -0.37 14.14 -1.95
N VAL A 233 -1.68 14.41 -2.00
CA VAL A 233 -2.55 14.12 -3.15
C VAL A 233 -2.65 15.37 -4.02
N MET A 234 -2.32 15.25 -5.30
CA MET A 234 -2.35 16.35 -6.25
C MET A 234 -3.70 16.45 -6.96
N PRO A 235 -4.43 17.56 -6.77
CA PRO A 235 -5.66 17.77 -7.51
C PRO A 235 -5.38 18.19 -8.96
N MET A 236 -6.30 17.87 -9.87
CA MET A 236 -6.12 18.11 -11.31
C MET A 236 -5.82 19.57 -11.65
N TYR A 237 -6.65 20.50 -11.18
CA TYR A 237 -6.53 21.92 -11.50
C TYR A 237 -6.18 22.75 -10.26
N LEU A 238 -5.23 23.67 -10.44
CA LEU A 238 -4.83 24.65 -9.43
C LEU A 238 -6.02 25.54 -9.01
N PRO A 239 -5.97 26.15 -7.81
CA PRO A 239 -6.95 27.12 -7.35
C PRO A 239 -6.82 28.47 -8.08
N ALA A 240 -7.17 28.46 -9.36
CA ALA A 240 -7.10 29.59 -10.27
C ALA A 240 -8.28 29.62 -11.24
N LEU A 241 -8.45 30.74 -11.93
CA LEU A 241 -9.35 30.86 -13.07
C LEU A 241 -8.73 30.15 -14.27
N ASN A 242 -9.04 28.86 -14.43
CA ASN A 242 -8.47 27.97 -15.45
C ASN A 242 -8.46 28.50 -16.90
N TYR A 243 -9.32 29.45 -17.24
CA TYR A 243 -9.43 30.03 -18.59
C TYR A 243 -8.85 31.44 -18.72
N ASP A 244 -8.32 32.00 -17.64
CA ASP A 244 -7.50 33.21 -17.63
C ASP A 244 -6.03 32.80 -17.60
N ILE A 245 -5.34 32.97 -18.72
CA ILE A 245 -3.94 32.57 -18.89
C ILE A 245 -3.04 33.28 -17.88
N SER A 246 -3.30 34.56 -17.58
CA SER A 246 -2.46 35.33 -16.68
C SER A 246 -2.63 34.86 -15.24
N ASP A 247 -3.86 34.68 -14.79
CA ASP A 247 -4.17 34.20 -13.44
C ASP A 247 -3.62 32.78 -13.22
N TYR A 248 -3.89 31.87 -14.16
CA TYR A 248 -3.41 30.49 -14.07
C TYR A 248 -1.88 30.41 -14.10
N THR A 249 -1.21 31.18 -14.95
CA THR A 249 0.27 31.18 -15.03
C THR A 249 0.90 31.71 -13.74
N ALA A 250 0.32 32.75 -13.13
CA ALA A 250 0.79 33.27 -11.85
C ALA A 250 0.64 32.22 -10.74
N ARG A 251 -0.53 31.57 -10.65
CA ARG A 251 -0.78 30.50 -9.68
C ARG A 251 0.13 29.28 -9.92
N ALA A 252 0.32 28.87 -11.17
CA ALA A 252 1.19 27.76 -11.52
C ALA A 252 2.65 28.02 -11.12
N HIS A 253 3.13 29.25 -11.23
CA HIS A 253 4.46 29.63 -10.73
C HIS A 253 4.58 29.46 -9.21
N GLU A 254 3.59 29.95 -8.47
CA GLU A 254 3.56 29.84 -6.99
C GLU A 254 3.59 28.37 -6.55
N TYR A 255 2.77 27.52 -7.17
CA TYR A 255 2.65 26.11 -6.78
C TYR A 255 3.83 25.28 -7.26
N ALA A 256 4.34 25.54 -8.48
CA ALA A 256 5.49 24.82 -8.98
C ALA A 256 6.77 25.07 -8.18
N ALA A 257 6.88 26.19 -7.48
CA ALA A 257 8.00 26.50 -6.60
C ALA A 257 8.00 25.70 -5.27
N ARG A 258 6.89 25.04 -4.92
CA ARG A 258 6.77 24.24 -3.70
C ARG A 258 7.24 22.80 -3.92
N GLU A 259 7.93 22.21 -2.95
CA GLU A 259 8.41 20.82 -3.02
C GLU A 259 7.29 19.80 -2.78
N ASP A 260 6.20 20.20 -2.12
CA ASP A 260 5.02 19.38 -1.84
C ASP A 260 4.04 19.26 -3.03
N VAL A 261 4.30 19.97 -4.14
CA VAL A 261 3.49 19.90 -5.36
C VAL A 261 4.23 19.13 -6.45
N SER A 262 3.76 17.95 -6.82
CA SER A 262 4.42 17.09 -7.82
C SER A 262 3.86 17.23 -9.23
N SER A 263 2.57 17.53 -9.37
CA SER A 263 1.90 17.59 -10.68
C SER A 263 0.62 18.44 -10.70
N PHE A 264 0.29 19.01 -11.86
CA PHE A 264 -1.02 19.61 -12.15
C PHE A 264 -1.30 19.64 -13.67
N ALA A 265 -2.57 19.64 -14.05
CA ALA A 265 -2.98 19.65 -15.45
C ALA A 265 -2.81 21.05 -16.07
N VAL A 266 -2.52 21.11 -17.37
CA VAL A 266 -2.68 22.33 -18.15
C VAL A 266 -4.16 22.46 -18.56
N PRO A 267 -4.84 23.59 -18.25
CA PRO A 267 -6.21 23.80 -18.68
C PRO A 267 -6.36 23.85 -20.19
N TYR A 268 -7.50 23.36 -20.68
CA TYR A 268 -7.87 23.45 -22.08
C TYR A 268 -9.32 23.90 -22.24
N LYS A 269 -9.65 24.40 -23.44
CA LYS A 269 -11.03 24.68 -23.84
C LYS A 269 -11.46 23.68 -24.91
N GLU A 270 -12.75 23.39 -24.91
CA GLU A 270 -13.38 22.56 -25.93
C GLU A 270 -13.85 23.44 -27.09
N THR A 271 -13.71 22.93 -28.31
CA THR A 271 -14.21 23.54 -29.53
C THR A 271 -14.82 22.47 -30.44
N TYR A 272 -15.44 22.88 -31.55
CA TYR A 272 -15.95 21.96 -32.56
C TYR A 272 -15.09 22.01 -33.82
N SER A 273 -14.48 20.88 -34.17
CA SER A 273 -13.70 20.74 -35.40
C SER A 273 -14.63 20.53 -36.59
N LYS A 274 -14.67 21.51 -37.50
CA LYS A 274 -15.40 21.37 -38.77
C LYS A 274 -14.78 20.31 -39.70
N THR A 275 -13.47 20.10 -39.57
CA THR A 275 -12.71 19.12 -40.37
C THR A 275 -13.07 17.69 -39.96
N HIS A 276 -13.05 17.41 -38.65
CA HIS A 276 -13.35 16.08 -38.11
C HIS A 276 -14.84 15.87 -37.83
N LYS A 277 -15.63 16.95 -37.83
CA LYS A 277 -17.07 16.98 -37.54
C LYS A 277 -17.41 16.49 -36.13
N ASP A 278 -16.58 16.86 -35.17
CA ASP A 278 -16.67 16.38 -33.80
C ASP A 278 -16.05 17.39 -32.81
N ILE A 279 -16.20 17.14 -31.51
CA ILE A 279 -15.54 17.91 -30.45
C ILE A 279 -14.01 17.76 -30.54
N ASP A 280 -13.30 18.84 -30.21
CA ASP A 280 -11.85 18.94 -30.30
C ASP A 280 -11.30 19.91 -29.24
N VAL A 281 -9.98 19.96 -29.12
CA VAL A 281 -9.29 20.95 -28.27
C VAL A 281 -9.21 22.30 -29.00
N ASP A 282 -9.42 23.39 -28.26
CA ASP A 282 -9.04 24.73 -28.71
C ASP A 282 -7.51 24.85 -28.67
N TRP A 283 -6.88 24.48 -29.79
CA TRP A 283 -5.43 24.43 -29.92
C TRP A 283 -4.76 25.80 -29.81
N ASP A 284 -5.45 26.88 -30.19
CA ASP A 284 -4.92 28.24 -30.05
C ASP A 284 -4.83 28.61 -28.56
N PHE A 285 -5.88 28.35 -27.79
CA PHE A 285 -5.86 28.57 -26.34
C PHE A 285 -4.82 27.69 -25.64
N LEU A 286 -4.75 26.39 -25.98
CA LEU A 286 -3.80 25.47 -25.36
C LEU A 286 -2.34 25.89 -25.67
N GLU A 287 -2.05 26.33 -26.90
CA GLU A 287 -0.75 26.85 -27.28
C GLU A 287 -0.38 28.09 -26.46
N GLU A 288 -1.28 29.07 -26.35
CA GLU A 288 -1.04 30.28 -25.58
C GLU A 288 -0.81 29.98 -24.09
N MET A 289 -1.62 29.09 -23.50
CA MET A 289 -1.48 28.66 -22.11
C MET A 289 -0.13 27.98 -21.87
N THR A 290 0.20 26.93 -22.64
CA THR A 290 1.45 26.17 -22.48
C THR A 290 2.67 27.05 -22.70
N LYS A 291 2.63 27.94 -23.70
CA LYS A 291 3.70 28.90 -23.97
C LYS A 291 3.87 29.89 -22.82
N SER A 292 2.78 30.36 -22.22
CA SER A 292 2.81 31.25 -21.05
C SER A 292 3.52 30.58 -19.86
N LEU A 293 3.18 29.33 -19.56
CA LEU A 293 3.84 28.54 -18.50
C LEU A 293 5.34 28.35 -18.76
N ALA A 294 5.72 28.04 -20.01
CA ALA A 294 7.13 27.88 -20.39
C ALA A 294 7.91 29.20 -20.28
N LEU A 295 7.35 30.31 -20.79
CA LEU A 295 7.99 31.62 -20.69
C LEU A 295 8.13 32.05 -19.24
N LYS A 296 7.11 31.83 -18.41
CA LYS A 296 7.18 32.14 -16.98
C LYS A 296 8.24 31.31 -16.28
N SER A 297 8.39 30.03 -16.66
CA SER A 297 9.45 29.18 -16.14
C SER A 297 10.83 29.76 -16.40
N ILE A 298 11.09 30.16 -17.66
CA ILE A 298 12.37 30.75 -18.08
C ILE A 298 12.63 32.08 -17.39
N GLU A 299 11.58 32.90 -17.23
CA GLU A 299 11.64 34.21 -16.57
C GLU A 299 12.02 34.09 -15.10
N THR A 300 11.43 33.14 -14.37
CA THR A 300 11.58 33.06 -12.91
C THR A 300 12.61 32.05 -12.42
N GLY A 301 13.07 31.14 -13.29
CA GLY A 301 13.98 30.06 -12.90
C GLY A 301 13.28 28.87 -12.22
N VAL A 302 11.94 28.85 -12.18
CA VAL A 302 11.16 27.72 -11.65
C VAL A 302 10.63 26.90 -12.82
N ASN A 303 10.93 25.60 -12.89
CA ASN A 303 10.46 24.75 -14.00
C ASN A 303 8.98 24.34 -13.83
N ILE A 304 8.06 25.26 -14.12
CA ILE A 304 6.60 25.04 -14.05
C ILE A 304 6.18 23.89 -14.97
N VAL A 305 6.76 23.86 -16.18
CA VAL A 305 6.45 22.86 -17.21
C VAL A 305 6.82 21.44 -16.76
N GLY A 306 7.86 21.29 -15.94
CA GLY A 306 8.28 19.99 -15.40
C GLY A 306 7.21 19.28 -14.57
N LYS A 307 6.21 20.02 -14.06
CA LYS A 307 5.09 19.50 -13.25
C LYS A 307 3.78 19.37 -14.04
N CYS A 308 3.78 19.77 -15.31
CA CYS A 308 2.57 19.80 -16.13
C CYS A 308 2.28 18.44 -16.79
N TYR A 309 1.00 18.13 -16.94
CA TYR A 309 0.49 17.09 -17.84
C TYR A 309 -0.75 17.59 -18.60
N TYR A 310 -1.10 16.90 -19.68
CA TYR A 310 -2.40 17.05 -20.34
C TYR A 310 -3.31 15.87 -19.98
N TYR A 311 -4.54 16.19 -19.60
CA TYR A 311 -5.63 15.24 -19.49
C TYR A 311 -6.89 15.92 -20.02
N PHE A 312 -7.48 15.34 -21.06
CA PHE A 312 -8.59 15.92 -21.80
C PHE A 312 -9.83 15.05 -21.61
N GLY A 313 -10.86 15.56 -20.92
CA GLY A 313 -12.10 14.80 -20.68
C GLY A 313 -12.84 14.40 -21.98
N ILE A 314 -12.57 15.06 -23.10
CA ILE A 314 -13.15 14.72 -24.41
C ILE A 314 -12.58 13.45 -25.07
N ILE A 315 -11.54 12.85 -24.48
CA ILE A 315 -10.94 11.56 -24.88
C ILE A 315 -10.83 10.60 -23.68
N ASP A 316 -11.58 10.86 -22.60
CA ASP A 316 -11.63 9.97 -21.45
C ASP A 316 -12.17 8.59 -21.83
N GLU A 317 -11.52 7.52 -21.35
CA GLU A 317 -11.85 6.12 -21.61
C GLU A 317 -12.15 5.85 -23.10
N ALA A 318 -11.26 6.30 -23.99
CA ALA A 318 -11.55 6.41 -25.42
C ALA A 318 -11.94 5.08 -26.07
N ARG A 319 -11.39 3.95 -25.58
CA ARG A 319 -11.76 2.61 -26.05
C ARG A 319 -13.22 2.29 -25.71
N MET A 320 -13.64 2.54 -24.46
CA MET A 320 -15.01 2.29 -24.02
C MET A 320 -15.99 3.26 -24.68
N GLY A 321 -15.59 4.52 -24.85
CA GLY A 321 -16.37 5.54 -25.55
C GLY A 321 -16.45 5.37 -27.07
N GLY A 322 -15.69 4.45 -27.67
CA GLY A 322 -15.64 4.24 -29.12
C GLY A 322 -15.03 5.42 -29.90
N ILE A 323 -14.17 6.20 -29.25
CA ILE A 323 -13.55 7.44 -29.76
C ILE A 323 -12.03 7.33 -29.94
N GLU A 324 -11.50 6.11 -30.14
CA GLU A 324 -10.07 5.82 -30.32
C GLU A 324 -9.39 6.71 -31.38
N ASP A 325 -10.03 6.95 -32.52
CA ASP A 325 -9.45 7.81 -33.59
C ASP A 325 -9.37 9.29 -33.14
N ARG A 326 -10.27 9.72 -32.24
CA ARG A 326 -10.23 11.05 -31.63
C ARG A 326 -9.05 11.15 -30.67
N ALA A 327 -8.86 10.14 -29.81
CA ALA A 327 -7.74 10.06 -28.88
C ALA A 327 -6.40 10.05 -29.60
N ALA A 328 -6.22 9.18 -30.60
CA ALA A 328 -5.00 9.12 -31.40
C ALA A 328 -4.67 10.48 -32.02
N ARG A 329 -5.66 11.15 -32.62
CA ARG A 329 -5.48 12.48 -33.21
C ARG A 329 -5.06 13.52 -32.17
N ILE A 330 -5.81 13.64 -31.08
CA ILE A 330 -5.60 14.69 -30.07
C ILE A 330 -4.25 14.49 -29.36
N CYS A 331 -3.92 13.27 -28.95
CA CYS A 331 -2.63 12.98 -28.30
C CYS A 331 -1.45 13.25 -29.25
N ASN A 332 -1.60 12.96 -30.55
CA ASN A 332 -0.56 13.31 -31.53
C ASN A 332 -0.44 14.82 -31.74
N GLN A 333 -1.55 15.55 -31.80
CA GLN A 333 -1.52 17.01 -31.91
C GLN A 333 -0.89 17.67 -30.68
N ALA A 334 -1.16 17.16 -29.48
CA ALA A 334 -0.52 17.62 -28.24
C ALA A 334 1.00 17.38 -28.27
N TYR A 335 1.45 16.19 -28.71
CA TYR A 335 2.86 15.88 -28.89
C TYR A 335 3.55 16.83 -29.88
N LEU A 336 2.92 17.09 -31.03
CA LEU A 336 3.46 18.01 -32.04
C LEU A 336 3.53 19.45 -31.52
N LEU A 337 2.52 19.91 -30.77
CA LEU A 337 2.47 21.24 -30.17
C LEU A 337 3.67 21.46 -29.24
N VAL A 338 3.88 20.56 -28.27
CA VAL A 338 4.94 20.77 -27.26
C VAL A 338 6.35 20.68 -27.86
N ASN A 339 6.55 19.82 -28.88
CA ASN A 339 7.82 19.73 -29.58
C ASN A 339 8.11 20.98 -30.41
N ARG A 340 7.09 21.50 -31.12
CA ARG A 340 7.21 22.76 -31.86
C ARG A 340 7.49 23.93 -30.93
N LEU A 341 6.77 24.06 -29.82
CA LEU A 341 7.02 25.12 -28.84
C LEU A 341 8.43 25.06 -28.27
N ALA A 342 8.93 23.87 -27.96
CA ALA A 342 10.31 23.69 -27.51
C ALA A 342 11.34 24.11 -28.57
N ASP A 343 11.12 23.79 -29.86
CA ASP A 343 11.99 24.23 -30.96
C ASP A 343 11.97 25.75 -31.14
N GLU A 344 10.77 26.35 -31.14
CA GLU A 344 10.58 27.80 -31.27
C GLU A 344 11.27 28.55 -30.14
N LEU A 345 11.08 28.10 -28.89
CA LEU A 345 11.71 28.73 -27.72
C LEU A 345 13.22 28.55 -27.74
N ALA A 346 13.74 27.37 -28.05
CA ALA A 346 15.17 27.12 -28.17
C ALA A 346 15.82 28.08 -29.19
N ALA A 347 15.19 28.26 -30.36
CA ALA A 347 15.67 29.14 -31.43
C ALA A 347 15.48 30.65 -31.14
N ALA A 348 14.57 31.03 -30.25
CA ALA A 348 14.26 32.43 -29.97
C ALA A 348 15.38 33.11 -29.17
N ALA A 349 16.24 33.87 -29.87
CA ALA A 349 17.33 34.65 -29.25
C ALA A 349 16.84 35.74 -28.29
N SER A 350 15.58 36.18 -28.42
CA SER A 350 14.95 37.16 -27.54
C SER A 350 14.51 36.58 -26.19
N VAL A 351 14.46 35.24 -26.06
CA VAL A 351 14.09 34.55 -24.82
C VAL A 351 15.37 34.05 -24.16
N THR A 352 15.69 34.59 -22.98
CA THR A 352 16.89 34.29 -22.21
C THR A 352 16.54 33.94 -20.77
N GLY A 353 17.16 32.90 -20.21
CA GLY A 353 17.03 32.49 -18.81
C GLY A 353 17.87 31.26 -18.54
N GLU A 354 18.31 31.07 -17.30
CA GLU A 354 19.29 30.02 -16.94
C GLU A 354 18.77 28.60 -17.19
N ILE A 355 17.47 28.37 -16.98
CA ILE A 355 16.84 27.07 -17.15
C ILE A 355 16.18 26.88 -18.53
N LYS A 356 16.49 27.72 -19.53
CA LYS A 356 15.83 27.67 -20.85
C LYS A 356 15.90 26.29 -21.49
N ASP A 357 17.07 25.67 -21.49
CA ASP A 357 17.27 24.35 -22.10
C ASP A 357 16.53 23.26 -21.33
N GLU A 358 16.47 23.37 -20.00
CA GLU A 358 15.70 22.48 -19.14
C GLU A 358 14.19 22.60 -19.41
N VAL A 359 13.65 23.82 -19.53
CA VAL A 359 12.24 24.05 -19.86
C VAL A 359 11.90 23.49 -21.24
N CYS A 360 12.77 23.69 -22.24
CA CYS A 360 12.61 23.08 -23.56
C CYS A 360 12.62 21.55 -23.49
N ALA A 361 13.47 20.95 -22.65
CA ALA A 361 13.48 19.50 -22.43
C ALA A 361 12.20 19.01 -21.73
N SER A 362 11.70 19.75 -20.73
CA SER A 362 10.45 19.43 -20.03
C SER A 362 9.22 19.54 -20.94
N LEU A 363 9.16 20.56 -21.81
CA LEU A 363 8.08 20.70 -22.80
C LEU A 363 7.90 19.42 -23.61
N ARG A 364 8.99 18.86 -24.14
CA ARG A 364 8.96 17.63 -24.95
C ARG A 364 8.48 16.39 -24.19
N LYS A 365 8.47 16.47 -22.85
CA LYS A 365 8.12 15.39 -21.94
C LYS A 365 6.77 15.57 -21.26
N ILE A 366 6.02 16.66 -21.52
CA ILE A 366 4.65 16.80 -20.98
C ILE A 366 3.83 15.59 -21.45
N PRO A 367 3.35 14.73 -20.53
CA PRO A 367 2.57 13.56 -20.92
C PRO A 367 1.16 13.99 -21.31
N CYS A 368 0.60 13.34 -22.34
CA CYS A 368 -0.82 13.46 -22.69
C CYS A 368 -1.53 12.16 -22.31
N LEU A 369 -2.17 12.17 -21.15
CA LEU A 369 -2.76 11.00 -20.52
C LEU A 369 -4.02 10.56 -21.27
N GLU A 370 -4.12 9.26 -21.52
CA GLU A 370 -5.34 8.60 -21.99
C GLU A 370 -5.70 7.46 -21.02
N THR A 371 -6.94 7.46 -20.54
CA THR A 371 -7.47 6.60 -19.46
C THR A 371 -8.03 5.27 -19.95
N SER A 372 -7.39 4.65 -20.94
CA SER A 372 -7.67 3.29 -21.42
C SER A 372 -6.40 2.45 -21.43
N GLU A 373 -6.59 1.16 -21.69
CA GLU A 373 -5.49 0.28 -22.03
C GLU A 373 -4.93 0.56 -23.42
N TYR A 374 -3.69 0.11 -23.63
CA TYR A 374 -3.05 0.16 -24.93
C TYR A 374 -3.92 -0.50 -26.02
N THR A 375 -4.12 0.21 -27.12
CA THR A 375 -4.56 -0.38 -28.39
C THR A 375 -3.66 0.07 -29.53
N GLU A 376 -3.39 -0.83 -30.49
CA GLU A 376 -2.60 -0.50 -31.69
C GLU A 376 -3.22 0.66 -32.48
N ARG A 377 -4.56 0.72 -32.51
CA ARG A 377 -5.31 1.78 -33.19
C ARG A 377 -5.06 3.14 -32.56
N MET A 378 -5.11 3.23 -31.23
CA MET A 378 -4.84 4.48 -30.51
C MET A 378 -3.36 4.86 -30.56
N ASN A 379 -2.45 3.89 -30.46
CA ASN A 379 -1.01 4.13 -30.62
C ASN A 379 -0.66 4.61 -32.04
N ASN A 380 -1.39 4.14 -33.06
CA ASN A 380 -1.25 4.53 -34.46
C ASN A 380 0.21 4.50 -34.94
N GLY A 381 0.92 3.39 -34.67
CA GLY A 381 2.33 3.22 -35.05
C GLY A 381 3.29 4.21 -34.38
N GLY A 382 2.93 4.75 -33.21
CA GLY A 382 3.69 5.77 -32.51
C GLY A 382 3.34 7.21 -32.91
N GLU A 383 2.34 7.40 -33.77
CA GLU A 383 1.78 8.71 -34.18
C GLU A 383 0.40 8.98 -33.54
N GLY A 384 0.16 8.45 -32.34
CA GLY A 384 -1.10 8.58 -31.61
C GLY A 384 -0.89 8.78 -30.10
N VAL A 385 -1.59 7.98 -29.30
CA VAL A 385 -1.44 7.93 -27.84
C VAL A 385 -0.07 7.35 -27.47
N ARG A 386 0.60 7.99 -26.51
CA ARG A 386 1.93 7.59 -26.02
C ARG A 386 1.97 7.39 -24.51
N ASN A 387 1.24 8.20 -23.75
CA ASN A 387 1.18 8.09 -22.29
C ASN A 387 -0.15 7.46 -21.89
N TRP A 388 -0.07 6.26 -21.34
CA TRP A 388 -1.23 5.44 -21.00
C TRP A 388 -1.53 5.53 -19.51
N CYS A 389 -2.81 5.46 -19.18
CA CYS A 389 -3.32 5.42 -17.81
C CYS A 389 -4.38 4.31 -17.72
N PRO A 390 -4.01 3.02 -17.80
CA PRO A 390 -4.98 1.93 -17.67
C PRO A 390 -5.37 1.68 -16.21
N LEU A 391 -6.43 0.89 -16.03
CA LEU A 391 -6.87 0.41 -14.72
C LEU A 391 -5.81 -0.44 -14.02
N PHE A 392 -5.81 -0.46 -12.68
CA PHE A 392 -4.81 -1.17 -11.87
C PHE A 392 -4.60 -2.65 -12.27
N ASN A 393 -5.66 -3.35 -12.69
CA ASN A 393 -5.62 -4.76 -13.06
C ASN A 393 -4.84 -5.06 -14.34
N TYR A 394 -4.54 -4.06 -15.17
CA TYR A 394 -3.69 -4.22 -16.35
C TYR A 394 -2.21 -4.40 -16.00
N PHE A 395 -1.84 -4.33 -14.72
CA PHE A 395 -0.49 -4.61 -14.23
C PHE A 395 -0.40 -5.93 -13.46
N ASP A 396 -1.41 -6.80 -13.56
CA ASP A 396 -1.46 -8.06 -12.81
C ASP A 396 -0.31 -9.00 -13.19
N THR A 397 -0.04 -9.16 -14.48
CA THR A 397 1.01 -10.06 -14.96
C THR A 397 2.34 -9.35 -15.19
N ALA A 398 3.44 -10.06 -14.95
CA ALA A 398 4.79 -9.54 -15.26
C ALA A 398 4.95 -9.17 -16.75
N THR A 399 4.28 -9.91 -17.64
CA THR A 399 4.28 -9.62 -19.08
C THR A 399 3.65 -8.26 -19.39
N GLU A 400 2.51 -7.94 -18.77
CA GLU A 400 1.84 -6.65 -18.99
C GLU A 400 2.65 -5.49 -18.40
N ARG A 401 3.25 -5.69 -17.21
CA ARG A 401 4.15 -4.70 -16.62
C ARG A 401 5.35 -4.42 -17.51
N GLU A 402 6.02 -5.46 -18.01
CA GLU A 402 7.15 -5.30 -18.93
C GLU A 402 6.70 -4.69 -20.26
N PHE A 403 5.50 -5.02 -20.75
CA PHE A 403 4.94 -4.40 -21.94
C PHE A 403 4.83 -2.88 -21.79
N TYR A 404 4.16 -2.39 -20.73
CA TYR A 404 4.03 -0.94 -20.50
C TYR A 404 5.39 -0.27 -20.27
N LYS A 405 6.29 -0.92 -19.51
CA LYS A 405 7.67 -0.44 -19.33
C LYS A 405 8.43 -0.31 -20.65
N SER A 406 8.25 -1.27 -21.57
CA SER A 406 8.92 -1.30 -22.87
C SER A 406 8.48 -0.19 -23.83
N LEU A 407 7.35 0.48 -23.56
CA LEU A 407 6.90 1.64 -24.35
C LEU A 407 7.84 2.84 -24.20
N GLY A 408 8.70 2.86 -23.16
CA GLY A 408 9.73 3.89 -22.98
C GLY A 408 9.17 5.30 -22.73
N THR A 409 7.90 5.38 -22.34
CA THR A 409 7.18 6.63 -22.07
C THR A 409 6.57 6.55 -20.67
N GLU A 410 6.33 7.72 -20.10
CA GLU A 410 5.70 7.82 -18.79
C GLU A 410 4.33 7.13 -18.80
N THR A 411 4.14 6.14 -17.93
CA THR A 411 2.90 5.38 -17.77
C THR A 411 2.29 5.70 -16.41
N TRP A 412 1.00 5.96 -16.40
CA TRP A 412 0.17 6.21 -15.23
C TRP A 412 -0.77 5.02 -15.04
N TRP A 413 -1.58 5.06 -13.98
CA TRP A 413 -2.66 4.11 -13.77
C TRP A 413 -3.78 4.76 -12.96
N TYR A 414 -4.95 4.13 -12.88
CA TYR A 414 -6.06 4.65 -12.11
C TYR A 414 -6.96 3.54 -11.55
N GLY A 415 -7.73 3.91 -10.54
CA GLY A 415 -8.86 3.14 -10.02
C GLY A 415 -10.14 3.97 -10.10
N CYS A 416 -11.28 3.31 -10.22
CA CYS A 416 -12.62 3.91 -10.22
C CYS A 416 -13.63 2.91 -9.62
N ILE A 417 -14.77 2.72 -10.29
CA ILE A 417 -15.70 1.59 -10.12
C ILE A 417 -15.09 0.21 -10.44
N GLY A 418 -13.84 0.22 -10.93
CA GLY A 418 -13.03 -0.96 -11.11
C GLY A 418 -11.55 -0.57 -11.14
N PRO A 419 -10.64 -1.55 -11.11
CA PRO A 419 -10.93 -2.96 -10.86
C PRO A 419 -11.33 -3.20 -9.40
N ASN A 420 -12.07 -4.28 -9.17
CA ASN A 420 -12.55 -4.65 -7.83
C ASN A 420 -11.61 -5.64 -7.15
N ASN A 421 -11.79 -5.85 -5.85
CA ASN A 421 -11.02 -6.83 -5.07
C ASN A 421 -10.96 -8.19 -5.80
N PRO A 422 -9.77 -8.83 -5.93
CA PRO A 422 -8.56 -8.64 -5.12
C PRO A 422 -7.58 -7.55 -5.60
N TYR A 423 -7.90 -6.78 -6.65
CA TYR A 423 -7.11 -5.62 -7.03
C TYR A 423 -7.31 -4.48 -6.01
N PRO A 424 -6.34 -3.56 -5.84
CA PRO A 424 -6.50 -2.47 -4.89
C PRO A 424 -7.67 -1.56 -5.27
N THR A 425 -8.36 -1.00 -4.29
CA THR A 425 -9.52 -0.12 -4.49
C THR A 425 -9.52 1.07 -3.52
N TYR A 426 -10.35 2.07 -3.81
CA TYR A 426 -10.69 3.16 -2.90
C TYR A 426 -12.08 3.00 -2.26
N GLN A 427 -12.63 1.80 -2.27
CA GLN A 427 -14.00 1.52 -1.82
C GLN A 427 -14.11 1.51 -0.29
N ILE A 428 -15.29 1.88 0.22
CA ILE A 428 -15.58 1.90 1.66
C ILE A 428 -15.58 0.48 2.24
N ASP A 429 -16.09 -0.50 1.48
CA ASP A 429 -16.30 -1.88 1.90
C ASP A 429 -15.20 -2.86 1.45
N ASP A 430 -14.00 -2.35 1.16
CA ASP A 430 -12.78 -3.14 0.98
C ASP A 430 -11.92 -3.15 2.27
N ALA A 431 -10.75 -3.78 2.26
CA ALA A 431 -9.73 -3.63 3.31
C ALA A 431 -9.09 -2.23 3.27
N LEU A 432 -8.78 -1.60 4.41
CA LEU A 432 -8.26 -0.22 4.42
C LEU A 432 -6.84 -0.13 3.86
N ILE A 433 -6.05 -1.19 4.03
CA ILE A 433 -4.72 -1.32 3.42
C ILE A 433 -4.75 -1.33 1.88
N SER A 434 -5.90 -1.62 1.27
CA SER A 434 -6.06 -1.69 -0.19
C SER A 434 -5.65 -0.36 -0.84
N SER A 435 -6.14 0.77 -0.31
CA SER A 435 -5.82 2.11 -0.80
C SER A 435 -4.37 2.55 -0.51
N ARG A 436 -3.79 2.07 0.59
CA ARG A 436 -2.39 2.36 0.99
C ARG A 436 -1.38 1.65 0.09
N ILE A 437 -1.67 0.40 -0.29
CA ILE A 437 -0.81 -0.45 -1.11
C ILE A 437 -0.71 0.04 -2.56
N VAL A 438 -1.66 0.85 -3.04
CA VAL A 438 -1.57 1.49 -4.36
C VAL A 438 -0.22 2.19 -4.52
N SER A 439 0.17 3.04 -3.58
CA SER A 439 1.44 3.77 -3.67
C SER A 439 2.67 2.86 -3.64
N TRP A 440 2.61 1.73 -2.92
CA TRP A 440 3.69 0.72 -2.94
C TRP A 440 3.84 0.06 -4.31
N MET A 441 2.74 -0.39 -4.90
CA MET A 441 2.73 -0.95 -6.26
C MET A 441 3.15 0.08 -7.31
N GLN A 442 2.71 1.34 -7.17
CA GLN A 442 3.11 2.44 -8.05
C GLN A 442 4.63 2.57 -8.07
N LYS A 443 5.27 2.47 -6.90
CA LYS A 443 6.72 2.55 -6.76
C LYS A 443 7.42 1.34 -7.39
N ASP A 444 7.04 0.13 -6.98
CA ASP A 444 7.62 -1.14 -7.46
C ASP A 444 7.54 -1.29 -8.98
N TYR A 445 6.42 -0.88 -9.58
CA TYR A 445 6.19 -1.05 -11.02
C TYR A 445 6.69 0.13 -11.85
N GLY A 446 7.33 1.14 -11.23
CA GLY A 446 7.88 2.30 -11.92
C GLY A 446 6.81 3.15 -12.61
N LEU A 447 5.61 3.20 -12.03
CA LEU A 447 4.49 3.99 -12.54
C LEU A 447 4.64 5.43 -12.07
N ALA A 448 4.50 6.38 -12.99
CA ALA A 448 4.83 7.77 -12.69
C ALA A 448 3.73 8.52 -11.96
N GLY A 449 2.47 8.13 -12.15
CA GLY A 449 1.37 8.79 -11.47
C GLY A 449 0.09 7.98 -11.38
N ASN A 450 -0.77 8.42 -10.47
CA ASN A 450 -2.05 7.80 -10.15
C ASN A 450 -3.20 8.79 -10.34
N LEU A 451 -4.25 8.37 -11.03
CA LEU A 451 -5.43 9.20 -11.30
C LEU A 451 -6.64 8.69 -10.49
N TYR A 452 -7.47 9.62 -10.03
CA TYR A 452 -8.77 9.32 -9.45
C TYR A 452 -9.82 10.30 -9.96
N TRP A 453 -10.94 9.76 -10.43
CA TRP A 453 -11.88 10.50 -11.27
C TRP A 453 -12.70 11.57 -10.55
N GLU A 454 -12.80 11.55 -9.21
CA GLU A 454 -13.38 12.63 -8.40
C GLU A 454 -13.12 12.43 -6.90
N THR A 455 -13.00 13.50 -6.13
CA THR A 455 -12.81 13.47 -4.65
C THR A 455 -13.98 14.07 -3.88
N VAL A 456 -14.88 14.78 -4.57
CA VAL A 456 -16.04 15.45 -3.98
C VAL A 456 -17.34 15.16 -4.74
N PHE A 457 -17.52 13.95 -5.27
CA PHE A 457 -18.73 13.51 -5.97
C PHE A 457 -19.91 13.37 -5.01
N TRP A 458 -20.42 14.48 -4.50
CA TRP A 458 -21.47 14.54 -3.48
C TRP A 458 -22.88 14.49 -4.07
N THR A 459 -23.02 13.72 -5.13
CA THR A 459 -24.28 13.41 -5.81
C THR A 459 -24.36 11.92 -6.02
N ARG A 460 -25.56 11.42 -6.32
CA ARG A 460 -25.78 10.04 -6.72
C ARG A 460 -26.14 9.98 -8.19
N TYR A 461 -25.59 9.01 -8.91
CA TYR A 461 -25.90 8.71 -10.31
C TYR A 461 -26.53 7.33 -10.39
N ARG A 462 -27.78 7.22 -10.88
CA ARG A 462 -28.48 5.95 -11.17
C ARG A 462 -29.46 6.14 -12.30
N ASP A 463 -29.63 5.12 -13.15
CA ASP A 463 -30.60 5.13 -14.24
C ASP A 463 -30.52 6.39 -15.12
N GLU A 464 -29.29 6.83 -15.44
CA GLU A 464 -28.98 8.06 -16.19
C GLU A 464 -29.43 9.37 -15.52
N VAL A 465 -29.78 9.34 -14.24
CA VAL A 465 -30.19 10.49 -13.44
C VAL A 465 -29.14 10.80 -12.37
N ARG A 466 -28.74 12.07 -12.30
CA ARG A 466 -27.92 12.60 -11.21
C ARG A 466 -28.78 13.38 -10.22
N GLU A 467 -28.68 13.04 -8.94
CA GLU A 467 -29.47 13.66 -7.87
C GLU A 467 -28.63 13.95 -6.62
N LYS A 468 -29.08 14.91 -5.81
CA LYS A 468 -28.44 15.23 -4.54
C LYS A 468 -28.68 14.09 -3.54
N THR A 469 -27.62 13.70 -2.82
CA THR A 469 -27.67 12.73 -1.72
C THR A 469 -27.04 13.34 -0.47
N ASP A 470 -27.45 12.88 0.71
CA ASP A 470 -26.78 13.21 1.97
C ASP A 470 -25.51 12.37 2.06
N VAL A 471 -24.35 13.04 2.04
CA VAL A 471 -23.07 12.34 2.01
C VAL A 471 -22.62 11.84 3.37
N TYR A 472 -23.24 12.26 4.49
CA TYR A 472 -22.92 11.77 5.83
C TYR A 472 -23.85 10.65 6.29
N GLU A 473 -25.14 10.70 5.93
CA GLU A 473 -26.15 9.72 6.40
C GLU A 473 -26.87 8.95 5.28
N GLY A 474 -26.73 9.39 4.02
CA GLY A 474 -27.35 8.75 2.86
C GLY A 474 -26.62 7.50 2.36
N ASP A 475 -27.07 6.99 1.22
CA ASP A 475 -26.53 5.80 0.56
C ASP A 475 -25.06 6.02 0.14
N PRO A 476 -24.09 5.21 0.59
CA PRO A 476 -22.69 5.37 0.23
C PRO A 476 -22.35 5.04 -1.23
N MET A 477 -23.23 4.33 -1.93
CA MET A 477 -23.11 3.94 -3.34
C MET A 477 -23.54 5.12 -4.24
N HIS A 478 -22.65 6.08 -4.44
CA HIS A 478 -22.91 7.26 -5.25
C HIS A 478 -22.89 6.98 -6.75
N PHE A 479 -22.04 6.05 -7.20
CA PHE A 479 -22.02 5.53 -8.56
C PHE A 479 -22.46 4.05 -8.54
N PRO A 480 -23.19 3.53 -9.55
CA PRO A 480 -23.63 2.13 -9.54
C PRO A 480 -22.42 1.20 -9.59
N GLY A 481 -22.39 0.25 -8.65
CA GLY A 481 -21.33 -0.74 -8.58
C GLY A 481 -20.51 -0.64 -7.31
N ASP A 482 -20.23 0.58 -6.81
CA ASP A 482 -19.19 0.76 -5.78
C ASP A 482 -19.53 1.77 -4.67
N ASN A 483 -19.30 1.34 -3.42
CA ASN A 483 -19.51 2.17 -2.24
C ASN A 483 -18.31 3.10 -2.01
N GLY A 484 -18.57 4.40 -1.89
CA GLY A 484 -17.51 5.38 -1.62
C GLY A 484 -16.83 5.95 -2.85
N ASP A 485 -17.15 5.45 -4.04
CA ASP A 485 -16.49 5.90 -5.26
C ASP A 485 -16.89 7.34 -5.63
N GLY A 486 -15.90 8.11 -6.07
CA GLY A 486 -15.99 9.53 -6.39
C GLY A 486 -15.86 10.48 -5.20
N TYR A 487 -15.69 10.02 -3.96
CA TYR A 487 -15.44 10.91 -2.83
C TYR A 487 -14.47 10.37 -1.80
N LEU A 488 -13.51 11.22 -1.41
CA LEU A 488 -12.51 10.95 -0.36
C LEU A 488 -12.57 11.99 0.77
N VAL A 489 -13.29 13.08 0.55
CA VAL A 489 -13.56 14.10 1.55
C VAL A 489 -15.05 14.41 1.63
N TYR A 490 -15.44 14.91 2.79
CA TYR A 490 -16.81 15.26 3.14
C TYR A 490 -16.95 16.78 3.32
N PRO A 491 -18.15 17.35 3.15
CA PRO A 491 -18.36 18.79 3.27
C PRO A 491 -18.23 19.25 4.73
N GLY A 492 -17.31 20.17 5.00
CA GLY A 492 -17.12 20.76 6.33
C GLY A 492 -18.23 21.71 6.78
N ASP A 493 -18.96 22.32 5.84
CA ASP A 493 -20.06 23.26 6.11
C ASP A 493 -21.12 22.69 7.05
N VAL A 494 -21.37 21.38 6.97
CA VAL A 494 -22.33 20.66 7.82
C VAL A 494 -21.98 20.77 9.31
N TYR A 495 -20.69 20.90 9.63
CA TYR A 495 -20.16 21.00 11.00
C TYR A 495 -19.47 22.34 11.28
N GLY A 496 -19.71 23.36 10.43
CA GLY A 496 -19.09 24.67 10.58
C GLY A 496 -17.56 24.59 10.57
N ILE A 497 -17.01 23.77 9.68
CA ILE A 497 -15.57 23.62 9.42
C ILE A 497 -15.27 24.34 8.11
N ASP A 498 -14.28 25.22 8.13
CA ASP A 498 -13.74 25.83 6.91
C ASP A 498 -12.91 24.79 6.16
N GLY A 499 -13.30 24.41 4.94
CA GLY A 499 -12.67 23.33 4.19
C GLY A 499 -13.36 21.96 4.35
N PRO A 500 -12.68 20.85 3.98
CA PRO A 500 -13.24 19.51 4.05
C PRO A 500 -13.17 18.87 5.46
N VAL A 501 -13.93 17.79 5.61
CA VAL A 501 -13.68 16.73 6.61
C VAL A 501 -13.05 15.54 5.87
N GLY A 502 -11.88 15.09 6.32
CA GLY A 502 -11.17 13.94 5.75
C GLY A 502 -11.89 12.61 5.94
N SER A 503 -11.46 11.59 5.19
CA SER A 503 -11.88 10.20 5.37
C SER A 503 -10.69 9.34 5.78
N ILE A 504 -10.93 8.21 6.45
CA ILE A 504 -9.89 7.21 6.74
C ILE A 504 -9.22 6.70 5.46
N ARG A 505 -9.94 6.72 4.33
CA ARG A 505 -9.39 6.34 3.02
C ARG A 505 -8.36 7.34 2.54
N LEU A 506 -8.61 8.65 2.71
CA LEU A 506 -7.63 9.69 2.39
C LEU A 506 -6.41 9.62 3.31
N GLU A 507 -6.59 9.36 4.61
CA GLU A 507 -5.46 9.11 5.52
C GLU A 507 -4.62 7.92 5.03
N SER A 508 -5.28 6.80 4.70
CA SER A 508 -4.62 5.60 4.17
C SER A 508 -3.86 5.87 2.86
N ILE A 509 -4.39 6.74 1.99
CA ILE A 509 -3.70 7.19 0.77
C ILE A 509 -2.48 8.05 1.11
N ARG A 510 -2.61 9.02 2.02
CA ARG A 510 -1.47 9.84 2.49
C ARG A 510 -0.38 8.95 3.03
N ASP A 511 -0.71 8.03 3.94
CA ASP A 511 0.29 7.18 4.59
C ASP A 511 1.06 6.35 3.52
N GLY A 512 0.35 5.85 2.51
CA GLY A 512 0.96 5.13 1.39
C GLY A 512 1.87 6.01 0.54
N LEU A 513 1.52 7.28 0.35
CA LEU A 513 2.36 8.25 -0.36
C LEU A 513 3.59 8.66 0.48
N GLU A 514 3.48 8.74 1.81
CA GLU A 514 4.64 8.94 2.68
C GLU A 514 5.62 7.76 2.60
N GLU A 515 5.11 6.53 2.52
CA GLU A 515 5.92 5.35 2.25
C GLU A 515 6.52 5.32 0.85
N TYR A 516 5.81 5.82 -0.17
CA TYR A 516 6.35 5.98 -1.51
C TYR A 516 7.60 6.86 -1.49
N GLU A 517 7.55 8.01 -0.82
CA GLU A 517 8.70 8.92 -0.74
C GLU A 517 9.86 8.29 0.05
N MET A 518 9.54 7.50 1.09
CA MET A 518 10.55 6.72 1.81
C MET A 518 11.23 5.66 0.93
N LEU A 519 10.46 4.91 0.15
CA LEU A 519 10.98 3.95 -0.82
C LEU A 519 11.81 4.64 -1.91
N ALA A 520 11.39 5.83 -2.37
CA ALA A 520 12.14 6.61 -3.35
C ALA A 520 13.49 7.12 -2.80
N ASP A 521 13.54 7.60 -1.55
CA ASP A 521 14.80 7.95 -0.89
C ASP A 521 15.69 6.71 -0.68
N LEU A 522 15.09 5.56 -0.35
CA LEU A 522 15.81 4.29 -0.18
C LEU A 522 16.51 3.89 -1.48
N GLU A 523 15.78 3.77 -2.60
CA GLU A 523 16.35 3.46 -3.92
C GLU A 523 17.43 4.46 -4.33
N LYS A 524 17.20 5.76 -4.12
CA LYS A 524 18.19 6.81 -4.41
C LYS A 524 19.49 6.60 -3.65
N ARG A 525 19.41 6.19 -2.38
CA ARG A 525 20.59 5.91 -1.54
C ARG A 525 21.31 4.63 -2.00
N TYR A 526 20.58 3.58 -2.34
CA TYR A 526 21.15 2.35 -2.90
C TYR A 526 21.87 2.61 -4.23
N ALA A 527 21.21 3.34 -5.15
CA ALA A 527 21.81 3.75 -6.41
C ALA A 527 23.07 4.60 -6.22
N ALA A 528 23.07 5.54 -5.25
CA ALA A 528 24.24 6.35 -4.92
C ALA A 528 25.39 5.51 -4.34
N THR A 529 25.11 4.36 -3.75
CA THR A 529 26.13 3.47 -3.21
C THR A 529 26.63 2.41 -4.18
N GLY A 530 25.88 2.13 -5.26
CA GLY A 530 26.16 1.04 -6.20
C GLY A 530 25.79 -0.34 -5.64
N VAL A 531 25.02 -0.39 -4.54
CA VAL A 531 24.48 -1.62 -3.97
C VAL A 531 23.13 -1.91 -4.63
N ASP A 532 22.85 -3.18 -4.90
CA ASP A 532 21.55 -3.62 -5.40
C ASP A 532 20.51 -3.63 -4.26
N ASP A 533 19.37 -2.98 -4.46
CA ASP A 533 18.24 -2.92 -3.54
C ASP A 533 17.20 -4.02 -3.79
N THR A 534 17.31 -4.74 -4.91
CA THR A 534 16.30 -5.67 -5.42
C THR A 534 15.87 -6.68 -4.36
N ASP A 535 16.81 -7.34 -3.68
CA ASP A 535 16.50 -8.37 -2.70
C ASP A 535 15.71 -7.84 -1.50
N LEU A 536 16.11 -6.67 -0.98
CA LEU A 536 15.41 -6.05 0.15
C LEU A 536 14.01 -5.61 -0.27
N LEU A 537 13.90 -4.86 -1.37
CA LEU A 537 12.62 -4.33 -1.84
C LEU A 537 11.65 -5.44 -2.21
N GLN A 538 12.11 -6.48 -2.93
CA GLN A 538 11.26 -7.63 -3.27
C GLN A 538 10.83 -8.43 -2.02
N THR A 539 11.67 -8.49 -0.98
CA THR A 539 11.28 -9.08 0.30
C THR A 539 10.14 -8.29 0.98
N LEU A 540 10.08 -6.97 0.79
CA LEU A 540 8.96 -6.15 1.27
C LEU A 540 7.71 -6.33 0.40
N TYR A 541 7.84 -6.14 -0.92
CA TYR A 541 6.73 -6.14 -1.86
C TYR A 541 5.98 -7.48 -1.93
N SER A 542 6.73 -8.59 -2.00
CA SER A 542 6.13 -9.94 -2.12
C SER A 542 5.27 -10.37 -0.92
N ARG A 543 5.41 -9.69 0.23
CA ARG A 543 4.58 -9.90 1.43
C ARG A 543 3.27 -9.11 1.41
N LEU A 544 3.15 -8.13 0.51
CA LEU A 544 2.01 -7.23 0.42
C LEU A 544 1.05 -7.63 -0.70
N TYR A 545 1.59 -8.03 -1.85
CA TYR A 545 0.82 -8.31 -3.05
C TYR A 545 1.48 -9.33 -3.98
N ALA A 546 0.67 -9.92 -4.86
CA ALA A 546 1.11 -10.81 -5.93
C ALA A 546 0.52 -10.34 -7.26
N GLY A 547 1.38 -9.85 -8.16
CA GLY A 547 0.90 -9.05 -9.29
C GLY A 547 0.19 -7.79 -8.77
N ALA A 548 -0.91 -7.41 -9.38
CA ALA A 548 -1.70 -6.26 -8.96
C ALA A 548 -2.72 -6.61 -7.88
N ARG A 549 -2.62 -7.78 -7.23
CA ARG A 549 -3.60 -8.25 -6.24
C ARG A 549 -3.08 -8.09 -4.83
N VAL A 550 -3.87 -7.48 -3.97
CA VAL A 550 -3.59 -7.36 -2.54
C VAL A 550 -3.79 -8.73 -1.89
N THR A 551 -2.75 -9.26 -1.25
CA THR A 551 -2.74 -10.62 -0.65
C THR A 551 -2.46 -10.62 0.84
N THR A 552 -2.29 -9.45 1.44
CA THR A 552 -1.84 -9.28 2.82
C THR A 552 -2.98 -8.92 3.78
N THR A 553 -2.65 -8.85 5.08
CA THR A 553 -3.55 -8.41 6.14
C THR A 553 -3.04 -7.12 6.77
N ALA A 554 -3.90 -6.38 7.48
CA ALA A 554 -3.48 -5.16 8.17
C ALA A 554 -2.33 -5.42 9.16
N GLY A 555 -2.35 -6.56 9.87
CA GLY A 555 -1.27 -6.93 10.78
C GLY A 555 0.06 -7.21 10.10
N GLU A 556 0.03 -7.89 8.95
CA GLU A 556 1.24 -8.18 8.15
C GLU A 556 1.79 -6.92 7.48
N PHE A 557 0.92 -6.07 6.94
CA PHE A 557 1.30 -4.77 6.40
C PHE A 557 2.08 -3.94 7.42
N MET A 558 1.60 -3.85 8.67
CA MET A 558 2.32 -3.10 9.71
C MET A 558 3.72 -3.67 10.03
N ARG A 559 3.93 -4.99 9.92
CA ARG A 559 5.26 -5.61 10.10
C ARG A 559 6.21 -5.29 8.95
N VAL A 560 5.71 -5.34 7.71
CA VAL A 560 6.47 -4.93 6.52
C VAL A 560 6.84 -3.46 6.62
N ARG A 561 5.89 -2.61 7.03
CA ARG A 561 6.14 -1.18 7.27
C ARG A 561 7.22 -0.95 8.34
N GLU A 562 7.17 -1.64 9.48
CA GLU A 562 8.23 -1.55 10.50
C GLU A 562 9.61 -1.92 9.94
N THR A 563 9.66 -2.92 9.05
CA THR A 563 10.90 -3.32 8.36
C THR A 563 11.41 -2.19 7.46
N LEU A 564 10.53 -1.61 6.62
CA LEU A 564 10.87 -0.46 5.76
C LEU A 564 11.46 0.70 6.59
N TYR A 565 10.86 1.01 7.73
CA TYR A 565 11.26 2.14 8.57
C TYR A 565 12.66 1.92 9.15
N GLY A 566 12.91 0.70 9.64
CA GLY A 566 14.22 0.31 10.10
C GLY A 566 15.26 0.40 8.98
N ALA A 567 14.95 -0.12 7.79
CA ALA A 567 15.86 -0.11 6.64
C ALA A 567 16.18 1.32 6.18
N ALA A 568 15.15 2.15 5.99
CA ALA A 568 15.30 3.55 5.61
C ALA A 568 16.13 4.34 6.63
N ALA A 569 15.92 4.12 7.92
CA ALA A 569 16.70 4.75 8.98
C ALA A 569 18.17 4.28 9.00
N LEU A 570 18.43 2.98 8.75
CA LEU A 570 19.80 2.46 8.59
C LEU A 570 20.51 3.12 7.40
N CYS A 571 19.84 3.24 6.25
CA CYS A 571 20.42 3.89 5.07
C CYS A 571 20.61 5.39 5.27
N GLN A 572 19.65 6.09 5.87
CA GLN A 572 19.70 7.55 6.02
C GLN A 572 20.67 8.01 7.12
N GLY A 573 20.62 7.38 8.30
CA GLY A 573 21.40 7.80 9.47
C GLY A 573 22.76 7.11 9.61
N TYR A 574 22.90 5.90 9.06
CA TYR A 574 24.03 5.01 9.34
C TYR A 574 24.74 4.49 8.09
N ASP A 575 24.35 4.92 6.87
CA ASP A 575 25.03 4.54 5.62
C ASP A 575 25.27 3.01 5.55
N THR A 576 24.22 2.27 5.91
CA THR A 576 24.20 0.81 6.07
C THR A 576 23.11 0.22 5.17
N TYR A 577 23.46 -0.83 4.41
CA TYR A 577 22.66 -1.41 3.35
C TYR A 577 22.69 -2.93 3.45
N ILE A 578 21.53 -3.60 3.30
CA ILE A 578 21.51 -5.03 3.00
C ILE A 578 21.73 -5.16 1.49
N SER A 579 22.78 -5.86 1.10
CA SER A 579 23.20 -5.99 -0.29
C SER A 579 22.82 -7.31 -0.96
N ASP A 580 22.48 -8.33 -0.16
CA ASP A 580 22.09 -9.66 -0.67
C ASP A 580 21.34 -10.42 0.43
N ILE A 581 20.28 -11.14 0.04
CA ILE A 581 19.46 -11.99 0.93
C ILE A 581 19.31 -13.39 0.30
N ARG A 582 20.03 -14.38 0.84
CA ARG A 582 19.99 -15.76 0.35
C ARG A 582 19.37 -16.70 1.37
N ALA A 583 18.16 -17.19 1.08
CA ALA A 583 17.57 -18.31 1.81
C ALA A 583 18.20 -19.63 1.36
N THR A 584 18.83 -20.36 2.28
CA THR A 584 19.48 -21.66 2.03
C THR A 584 18.81 -22.71 2.93
N GLY A 585 17.70 -23.30 2.46
CA GLY A 585 16.95 -24.35 3.17
C GLY A 585 16.47 -23.93 4.57
N GLU A 586 17.29 -24.23 5.59
CA GLU A 586 17.00 -24.04 7.02
C GLU A 586 17.60 -22.75 7.60
N LYS A 587 18.24 -21.90 6.79
CA LYS A 587 18.79 -20.61 7.24
C LYS A 587 18.62 -19.53 6.16
N THR A 588 18.74 -18.28 6.56
CA THR A 588 18.88 -17.14 5.63
C THR A 588 20.21 -16.44 5.90
N VAL A 589 20.96 -16.18 4.85
CA VAL A 589 22.26 -15.50 4.85
C VAL A 589 22.04 -14.09 4.31
N PHE A 590 22.56 -13.09 5.03
CA PHE A 590 22.51 -11.68 4.64
C PHE A 590 23.92 -11.18 4.43
N GLU A 591 24.17 -10.51 3.30
CA GLU A 591 25.33 -9.64 3.16
C GLU A 591 24.91 -8.20 3.42
N ILE A 592 25.73 -7.50 4.20
CA ILE A 592 25.46 -6.15 4.65
C ILE A 592 26.71 -5.31 4.37
N LEU A 593 26.51 -4.15 3.74
CA LEU A 593 27.52 -3.13 3.56
C LEU A 593 27.27 -1.99 4.56
N ALA A 594 28.26 -1.59 5.34
CA ALA A 594 28.15 -0.43 6.22
C ALA A 594 29.38 0.45 6.21
N ALA A 595 29.17 1.76 6.29
CA ALA A 595 30.25 2.74 6.31
C ALA A 595 31.20 2.56 7.49
N ASP A 596 32.45 2.98 7.31
CA ASP A 596 33.45 2.98 8.38
C ASP A 596 33.00 3.81 9.58
N GLY A 597 33.30 3.28 10.78
CA GLY A 597 32.89 3.88 12.05
C GLY A 597 31.49 3.46 12.53
N VAL A 598 30.73 2.71 11.74
CA VAL A 598 29.46 2.12 12.17
C VAL A 598 29.72 0.76 12.85
N ALA A 599 29.24 0.61 14.07
CA ALA A 599 29.25 -0.68 14.77
C ALA A 599 27.93 -1.42 14.52
N LEU A 600 28.00 -2.60 13.89
CA LEU A 600 26.83 -3.44 13.61
C LEU A 600 26.66 -4.56 14.62
N LYS A 601 25.41 -4.82 15.02
CA LYS A 601 25.02 -5.97 15.84
C LYS A 601 23.90 -6.76 15.16
N ALA A 602 24.00 -8.08 15.16
CA ALA A 602 22.89 -8.97 14.80
C ALA A 602 22.42 -9.75 16.03
N GLY A 603 21.11 -9.68 16.35
CA GLY A 603 20.55 -10.32 17.55
C GLY A 603 21.26 -9.88 18.84
N GLY A 604 21.69 -8.61 18.90
CA GLY A 604 22.44 -8.03 20.02
C GLY A 604 23.94 -8.36 20.06
N LYS A 605 24.46 -9.21 19.18
CA LYS A 605 25.88 -9.57 19.12
C LYS A 605 26.63 -8.68 18.12
N LEU A 606 27.74 -8.09 18.56
CA LEU A 606 28.62 -7.28 17.70
C LEU A 606 29.20 -8.14 16.57
N LEU A 607 29.14 -7.62 15.35
CA LEU A 607 29.65 -8.26 14.15
C LEU A 607 31.10 -7.86 13.88
N SER A 608 31.83 -8.75 13.22
CA SER A 608 33.18 -8.48 12.69
C SER A 608 33.08 -8.27 11.20
N GLY A 609 33.37 -7.05 10.73
CA GLY A 609 33.36 -6.73 9.30
C GLY A 609 34.66 -7.13 8.60
N ALA A 610 34.53 -7.50 7.32
CA ALA A 610 35.64 -7.65 6.38
C ALA A 610 35.78 -6.38 5.51
N GLU A 611 36.93 -6.23 4.86
CA GLU A 611 37.13 -5.18 3.85
C GLU A 611 36.11 -5.32 2.71
N ALA A 612 35.46 -4.22 2.34
CA ALA A 612 34.61 -4.17 1.16
C ALA A 612 35.40 -3.71 -0.07
N GLU A 613 34.92 -4.04 -1.26
CA GLU A 613 35.48 -3.51 -2.51
C GLU A 613 35.31 -1.98 -2.62
N LYS A 614 34.25 -1.46 -2.01
CA LYS A 614 33.96 -0.03 -1.94
C LYS A 614 34.76 0.62 -0.81
N GLU A 615 35.58 1.61 -1.16
CA GLU A 615 36.38 2.39 -0.20
C GLU A 615 35.47 3.08 0.83
N GLY A 616 35.86 3.03 2.11
CA GLY A 616 35.11 3.63 3.22
C GLY A 616 33.97 2.76 3.77
N TYR A 617 33.86 1.50 3.35
CA TYR A 617 32.84 0.56 3.79
C TYR A 617 33.44 -0.78 4.21
N LYS A 618 32.69 -1.49 5.05
CA LYS A 618 32.94 -2.89 5.44
C LYS A 618 31.78 -3.78 5.04
N ARG A 619 32.11 -5.03 4.71
CA ARG A 619 31.13 -6.09 4.43
C ARG A 619 30.94 -6.97 5.66
N TYR A 620 29.71 -7.37 5.92
CA TYR A 620 29.34 -8.24 7.02
C TYR A 620 28.42 -9.35 6.50
N THR A 621 28.66 -10.58 6.96
CA THR A 621 27.78 -11.72 6.70
C THR A 621 27.04 -12.07 7.98
N VAL A 622 25.72 -12.19 7.91
CA VAL A 622 24.88 -12.63 9.03
C VAL A 622 24.10 -13.86 8.60
N GLU A 623 24.19 -14.93 9.39
CA GLU A 623 23.37 -16.12 9.21
C GLU A 623 22.27 -16.16 10.28
N VAL A 624 21.02 -16.27 9.85
CA VAL A 624 19.86 -16.46 10.71
C VAL A 624 19.31 -17.87 10.50
N SER A 625 19.41 -18.71 11.52
CA SER A 625 18.76 -20.04 11.52
C SER A 625 17.24 -19.87 11.52
N LEU A 626 16.56 -20.67 10.70
CA LEU A 626 15.10 -20.75 10.60
C LEU A 626 14.55 -21.95 11.38
N GLU A 627 15.15 -22.29 12.52
CA GLU A 627 14.70 -23.41 13.37
C GLU A 627 13.60 -23.02 14.37
N GLY A 628 13.46 -21.71 14.64
CA GLY A 628 12.54 -21.18 15.64
C GLY A 628 11.08 -21.13 15.16
N PRO A 629 10.12 -21.03 16.09
CA PRO A 629 8.70 -20.85 15.76
C PRO A 629 8.38 -19.47 15.13
N SER A 630 9.27 -18.50 15.34
CA SER A 630 9.35 -17.21 14.65
C SER A 630 10.84 -16.87 14.52
N ASN A 631 11.26 -16.45 13.33
CA ASN A 631 12.63 -16.13 13.01
C ASN A 631 12.68 -14.72 12.41
N ALA A 632 13.72 -13.96 12.75
CA ALA A 632 13.89 -12.61 12.21
C ALA A 632 15.37 -12.22 12.22
N LEU A 633 15.76 -11.41 11.23
CA LEU A 633 16.97 -10.61 11.34
C LEU A 633 16.66 -9.40 12.21
N SER A 634 17.40 -9.24 13.32
CA SER A 634 17.44 -7.99 14.08
C SER A 634 18.81 -7.37 13.92
N LEU A 635 18.91 -6.35 13.07
CA LEU A 635 20.13 -5.65 12.73
C LEU A 635 20.15 -4.28 13.40
N THR A 636 21.17 -4.00 14.20
CA THR A 636 21.33 -2.71 14.88
C THR A 636 22.62 -2.04 14.41
N ALA A 637 22.52 -0.79 13.97
CA ALA A 637 23.67 0.07 13.71
C ALA A 637 23.84 1.07 14.83
N GLU A 638 25.09 1.28 15.26
CA GLU A 638 25.45 2.25 16.29
C GLU A 638 26.54 3.19 15.76
N LYS A 639 26.33 4.49 15.93
CA LYS A 639 27.25 5.56 15.53
C LYS A 639 27.01 6.78 16.40
N ASP A 640 28.08 7.42 16.87
CA ASP A 640 28.04 8.66 17.65
C ASP A 640 27.11 8.62 18.89
N GLY A 641 27.04 7.46 19.55
CA GLY A 641 26.19 7.26 20.74
C GLY A 641 24.70 7.13 20.45
N LYS A 642 24.29 7.10 19.17
CA LYS A 642 22.94 6.78 18.70
C LYS A 642 22.91 5.35 18.16
N SER A 643 21.71 4.77 18.16
CA SER A 643 21.47 3.43 17.64
C SER A 643 20.12 3.36 16.93
N GLN A 644 20.07 2.62 15.83
CA GLN A 644 18.84 2.27 15.14
C GLN A 644 18.81 0.76 14.89
N THR A 645 17.64 0.16 15.10
CA THR A 645 17.40 -1.25 14.82
C THR A 645 16.42 -1.39 13.68
N MET A 646 16.73 -2.30 12.74
CA MET A 646 15.80 -2.84 11.78
C MET A 646 15.48 -4.28 12.17
N ARG A 647 14.20 -4.64 12.10
CA ARG A 647 13.73 -6.02 12.21
C ARG A 647 13.15 -6.44 10.87
N LEU A 648 13.60 -7.56 10.35
CA LEU A 648 13.02 -8.22 9.18
C LEU A 648 12.56 -9.62 9.60
N ASP A 649 11.24 -9.84 9.59
CA ASP A 649 10.65 -11.15 9.88
C ASP A 649 10.90 -12.13 8.73
N LEU A 650 11.30 -13.36 9.08
CA LEU A 650 11.63 -14.45 8.16
C LEU A 650 10.65 -15.63 8.28
N GLY A 651 9.59 -15.46 9.08
CA GLY A 651 8.53 -16.44 9.29
C GLY A 651 8.89 -17.57 10.25
N GLY A 652 8.06 -18.61 10.24
CA GLY A 652 8.23 -19.78 11.11
C GLY A 652 9.35 -20.72 10.67
N LYS A 653 9.43 -21.87 11.34
CA LYS A 653 10.47 -22.87 11.11
C LYS A 653 10.52 -23.31 9.65
N SER A 654 11.68 -23.29 9.01
CA SER A 654 11.90 -23.89 7.69
C SER A 654 12.55 -25.26 7.81
N THR A 655 12.03 -26.24 7.08
CA THR A 655 12.51 -27.63 7.07
C THR A 655 12.83 -28.02 5.64
N LEU A 656 14.11 -28.29 5.37
CA LEU A 656 14.56 -28.76 4.07
C LEU A 656 14.21 -30.24 3.90
N LEU A 657 13.38 -30.56 2.90
CA LEU A 657 12.92 -31.92 2.63
C LEU A 657 13.80 -32.68 1.65
N THR A 658 14.61 -31.97 0.86
CA THR A 658 15.47 -32.56 -0.16
C THR A 658 16.88 -31.97 -0.08
N THR A 659 17.88 -32.84 -0.02
CA THR A 659 19.28 -32.50 -0.34
C THR A 659 19.83 -33.63 -1.20
N LEU A 660 20.31 -33.35 -2.41
CA LEU A 660 20.90 -34.39 -3.27
C LEU A 660 22.33 -34.78 -2.87
N ASP A 661 22.82 -34.24 -1.75
CA ASP A 661 24.14 -34.51 -1.17
C ASP A 661 24.27 -35.86 -0.43
N GLY A 662 23.18 -36.61 -0.24
CA GLY A 662 23.16 -37.89 0.49
C GLY A 662 22.85 -39.14 -0.34
N ASN A 663 23.09 -40.33 0.23
CA ASN A 663 22.61 -41.60 -0.33
C ASN A 663 21.07 -41.64 -0.27
N GLY A 664 20.40 -41.90 -1.40
CA GLY A 664 18.95 -42.08 -1.48
C GLY A 664 18.14 -40.83 -1.83
N ALA A 665 18.76 -39.66 -2.01
CA ALA A 665 18.04 -38.43 -2.31
C ALA A 665 17.31 -38.43 -3.67
N LEU A 666 17.86 -39.15 -4.67
CA LEU A 666 17.16 -39.40 -5.94
C LEU A 666 15.97 -40.34 -5.77
N GLU A 667 15.98 -41.24 -4.77
CA GLU A 667 14.92 -42.21 -4.50
C GLU A 667 13.65 -41.54 -3.95
N ALA A 668 13.76 -40.32 -3.44
CA ALA A 668 12.62 -39.48 -3.06
C ALA A 668 11.77 -39.10 -4.29
N PHE A 669 12.32 -39.18 -5.50
CA PHE A 669 11.66 -38.83 -6.74
C PHE A 669 11.27 -40.05 -7.57
N SER A 670 10.11 -39.97 -8.21
CA SER A 670 9.68 -40.97 -9.19
C SER A 670 8.84 -40.35 -10.29
N SER A 671 8.94 -40.91 -11.49
CA SER A 671 8.10 -40.54 -12.63
C SER A 671 7.89 -41.76 -13.52
N ASP A 672 6.70 -41.90 -14.10
CA ASP A 672 6.44 -42.84 -15.20
C ASP A 672 6.66 -42.21 -16.58
N MET A 673 7.06 -40.92 -16.62
CA MET A 673 7.10 -40.09 -17.83
C MET A 673 8.48 -39.44 -18.08
N ALA A 674 9.36 -39.39 -17.06
CA ALA A 674 10.67 -38.77 -17.15
C ALA A 674 11.81 -39.74 -16.82
N GLU A 675 12.94 -39.55 -17.49
CA GLU A 675 14.23 -40.06 -17.05
C GLU A 675 14.79 -39.11 -15.98
N LEU A 676 15.14 -39.66 -14.80
CA LEU A 676 15.61 -38.90 -13.65
C LEU A 676 17.12 -39.12 -13.44
N SER A 677 17.85 -38.03 -13.25
CA SER A 677 19.30 -38.04 -12.99
C SER A 677 19.69 -36.90 -12.06
N VAL A 678 20.95 -36.87 -11.61
CA VAL A 678 21.53 -35.74 -10.88
C VAL A 678 22.42 -34.98 -11.86
N ALA A 679 22.28 -33.65 -11.88
CA ALA A 679 23.09 -32.75 -12.71
C ALA A 679 23.77 -31.69 -11.83
N ASP A 680 24.78 -31.02 -12.40
CA ASP A 680 25.37 -29.83 -11.79
C ASP A 680 24.55 -28.60 -12.16
N GLY A 681 23.76 -28.09 -11.21
CA GLY A 681 22.86 -26.97 -11.42
C GLY A 681 23.59 -25.64 -11.66
N THR A 682 24.80 -25.51 -11.10
CA THR A 682 25.62 -24.30 -11.25
C THR A 682 26.11 -24.07 -12.69
N LEU A 683 26.00 -25.10 -13.55
CA LEU A 683 26.28 -24.95 -14.98
C LEU A 683 25.14 -24.26 -15.74
N GLU A 684 23.94 -24.20 -15.14
CA GLU A 684 22.73 -23.65 -15.75
C GLU A 684 22.34 -22.32 -15.09
N ASP A 685 22.50 -22.18 -13.76
CA ASP A 685 22.29 -20.93 -13.02
C ASP A 685 23.09 -20.90 -11.71
N ASP A 686 23.70 -19.76 -11.37
CA ASP A 686 24.50 -19.58 -10.15
C ASP A 686 23.67 -19.70 -8.85
N ASN A 687 22.34 -19.58 -8.93
CA ASN A 687 21.42 -19.75 -7.80
C ASN A 687 21.04 -21.21 -7.53
N MET A 688 21.42 -22.15 -8.40
CA MET A 688 21.19 -23.57 -8.19
C MET A 688 22.37 -24.24 -7.48
N ASP A 689 22.09 -25.29 -6.71
CA ASP A 689 23.15 -26.06 -6.07
C ASP A 689 23.93 -26.93 -7.08
N THR A 690 25.13 -27.36 -6.69
CA THR A 690 26.00 -28.22 -7.51
C THR A 690 25.40 -29.61 -7.80
N ARG A 691 24.30 -29.98 -7.15
CA ARG A 691 23.64 -31.27 -7.31
C ARG A 691 22.13 -31.09 -7.29
N VAL A 692 21.52 -31.03 -8.47
CA VAL A 692 20.07 -30.82 -8.68
C VAL A 692 19.41 -32.03 -9.33
N LEU A 693 18.10 -32.22 -9.15
CA LEU A 693 17.35 -33.27 -9.82
C LEU A 693 17.09 -32.84 -11.25
N LYS A 694 17.57 -33.60 -12.23
CA LYS A 694 17.23 -33.42 -13.65
C LYS A 694 16.15 -34.41 -14.08
N ALA A 695 14.99 -33.91 -14.49
CA ALA A 695 13.91 -34.69 -15.06
C ALA A 695 13.75 -34.38 -16.57
N VAL A 696 14.00 -35.39 -17.40
CA VAL A 696 13.88 -35.31 -18.87
C VAL A 696 12.61 -36.01 -19.32
N PHE A 697 11.61 -35.24 -19.74
CA PHE A 697 10.33 -35.73 -20.22
C PHE A 697 10.30 -35.85 -21.74
N GLY A 698 9.81 -36.99 -22.23
CA GLY A 698 9.44 -37.13 -23.64
C GLY A 698 8.15 -36.39 -23.97
N ALA A 699 7.91 -36.13 -25.27
CA ALA A 699 6.61 -35.65 -25.73
C ALA A 699 5.50 -36.66 -25.39
N SER A 700 4.35 -36.18 -24.92
CA SER A 700 3.22 -37.03 -24.53
C SER A 700 1.95 -36.58 -25.21
N THR A 701 1.11 -37.51 -25.69
CA THR A 701 -0.15 -37.19 -26.38
C THR A 701 -1.36 -37.23 -25.46
N ASP A 702 -1.40 -38.11 -24.45
CA ASP A 702 -2.59 -38.45 -23.67
C ASP A 702 -2.45 -38.24 -22.15
N LYS A 703 -1.22 -38.03 -21.66
CA LYS A 703 -0.91 -37.81 -20.25
C LYS A 703 -0.28 -36.44 -20.03
N VAL A 704 -0.45 -35.92 -18.81
CA VAL A 704 0.28 -34.74 -18.33
C VAL A 704 1.64 -35.24 -17.82
N GLN A 705 2.72 -34.53 -18.16
CA GLN A 705 4.04 -34.85 -17.65
C GLN A 705 4.08 -34.61 -16.14
N SER A 706 4.50 -35.61 -15.38
CA SER A 706 4.43 -35.54 -13.92
C SER A 706 5.65 -36.12 -13.23
N LEU A 707 6.00 -35.50 -12.11
CA LEU A 707 7.05 -35.93 -11.20
C LEU A 707 6.45 -36.05 -9.79
N ARG A 708 6.76 -37.15 -9.10
CA ARG A 708 6.34 -37.36 -7.71
C ARG A 708 7.52 -37.20 -6.77
N PHE A 709 7.27 -36.58 -5.64
CA PHE A 709 8.22 -36.41 -4.55
C PHE A 709 7.66 -37.00 -3.25
N THR A 710 8.46 -37.84 -2.58
CA THR A 710 8.12 -38.51 -1.32
C THR A 710 9.27 -38.36 -0.34
N ALA A 711 9.01 -37.77 0.82
CA ALA A 711 9.98 -37.64 1.90
C ALA A 711 9.29 -37.79 3.27
N ALA A 712 10.02 -38.26 4.28
CA ALA A 712 9.49 -38.44 5.64
C ALA A 712 8.95 -37.12 6.24
N GLY A 713 9.56 -35.98 5.90
CA GLY A 713 9.16 -34.66 6.38
C GLY A 713 7.85 -34.13 5.77
N LEU A 714 7.25 -34.78 4.77
CA LEU A 714 5.94 -34.38 4.23
C LEU A 714 4.81 -34.45 5.26
N SER A 715 5.01 -35.18 6.36
CA SER A 715 4.10 -35.18 7.51
C SER A 715 3.92 -33.81 8.16
N ALA A 716 4.85 -32.87 7.99
CA ALA A 716 4.76 -31.51 8.49
C ALA A 716 3.99 -30.54 7.56
N LEU A 717 3.62 -30.99 6.36
CA LEU A 717 2.94 -30.16 5.36
C LEU A 717 1.60 -29.57 5.87
N PRO A 718 0.78 -30.27 6.69
CA PRO A 718 -0.41 -29.69 7.34
C PRO A 718 -0.13 -28.55 8.33
N GLU A 719 1.05 -28.54 8.95
CA GLU A 719 1.48 -27.51 9.91
C GLU A 719 2.23 -26.35 9.22
N SER A 720 2.45 -26.49 7.91
CA SER A 720 3.16 -25.53 7.08
C SER A 720 2.21 -24.50 6.49
N ASP A 721 2.74 -23.30 6.27
CA ASP A 721 2.05 -22.24 5.52
C ASP A 721 2.50 -22.20 4.07
N THR A 722 3.78 -22.48 3.84
CA THR A 722 4.37 -22.42 2.49
C THR A 722 5.16 -23.66 2.13
N LEU A 723 5.10 -24.04 0.86
CA LEU A 723 5.99 -24.99 0.19
C LEU A 723 6.83 -24.22 -0.82
N LEU A 724 8.15 -24.23 -0.63
CA LEU A 724 9.12 -23.58 -1.52
C LEU A 724 9.94 -24.64 -2.26
N PHE A 725 10.35 -24.35 -3.49
CA PHE A 725 11.29 -25.17 -4.24
C PHE A 725 11.91 -24.35 -5.39
N ASP A 726 13.15 -24.69 -5.72
CA ASP A 726 13.87 -24.08 -6.83
C ASP A 726 13.66 -24.90 -8.10
N LEU A 727 13.45 -24.21 -9.21
CA LEU A 727 13.27 -24.82 -10.52
C LEU A 727 14.10 -24.09 -11.57
N TYR A 728 14.63 -24.85 -12.52
CA TYR A 728 15.11 -24.30 -13.79
C TYR A 728 14.41 -25.02 -14.94
N ASN A 729 13.65 -24.28 -15.74
CA ASN A 729 12.99 -24.80 -16.93
C ASN A 729 13.88 -24.56 -18.16
N MET A 730 14.40 -25.63 -18.75
CA MET A 730 15.33 -25.52 -19.89
C MET A 730 14.63 -25.23 -21.22
N ASP A 731 13.29 -25.28 -21.25
CA ASP A 731 12.50 -25.15 -22.47
C ASP A 731 11.56 -23.94 -22.39
N GLY A 732 10.61 -23.84 -23.33
CA GLY A 732 9.63 -22.74 -23.36
C GLY A 732 8.66 -22.76 -22.17
N ASP A 733 7.89 -21.68 -22.04
CA ASP A 733 6.94 -21.47 -20.95
C ASP A 733 5.98 -22.65 -20.76
N VAL A 734 5.75 -23.05 -19.51
CA VAL A 734 4.89 -24.18 -19.15
C VAL A 734 4.12 -23.91 -17.86
N GLY A 735 2.84 -24.25 -17.82
CA GLY A 735 2.09 -24.26 -16.55
C GLY A 735 2.55 -25.38 -15.62
N LEU A 736 2.89 -25.08 -14.38
CA LEU A 736 3.09 -26.05 -13.31
C LEU A 736 1.87 -26.04 -12.40
N THR A 737 1.24 -27.19 -12.16
CA THR A 737 0.29 -27.37 -11.06
C THR A 737 0.87 -28.37 -10.07
N VAL A 738 0.90 -27.99 -8.79
CA VAL A 738 1.36 -28.85 -7.71
C VAL A 738 0.17 -29.42 -6.97
N TYR A 739 0.19 -30.74 -6.81
CA TYR A 739 -0.83 -31.48 -6.11
C TYR A 739 -0.25 -32.23 -4.91
N VAL A 740 -1.11 -32.51 -3.94
CA VAL A 740 -0.81 -33.40 -2.82
C VAL A 740 -1.72 -34.62 -2.88
N SER A 741 -1.12 -35.80 -2.78
CA SER A 741 -1.85 -37.05 -2.58
C SER A 741 -2.03 -37.30 -1.08
N VAL A 742 -3.25 -37.60 -0.67
CA VAL A 742 -3.63 -37.76 0.74
C VAL A 742 -4.30 -39.11 0.97
N SER A 743 -4.29 -39.61 2.21
CA SER A 743 -4.73 -40.98 2.51
C SER A 743 -6.24 -41.15 2.61
N ALA A 744 -6.97 -40.10 3.02
CA ALA A 744 -8.42 -40.17 3.24
C ALA A 744 -9.27 -39.94 1.99
N LYS A 745 -8.69 -39.41 0.90
CA LYS A 745 -9.41 -39.15 -0.36
C LYS A 745 -8.69 -39.75 -1.56
N PRO A 746 -9.40 -40.37 -2.52
CA PRO A 746 -8.78 -40.97 -3.71
C PRO A 746 -8.45 -39.94 -4.80
N VAL A 747 -8.33 -38.65 -4.46
CA VAL A 747 -8.10 -37.55 -5.40
C VAL A 747 -6.84 -36.78 -5.02
N LEU A 748 -6.21 -36.17 -6.03
CA LEU A 748 -5.13 -35.22 -5.85
C LEU A 748 -5.71 -33.85 -5.45
N ILE A 749 -5.23 -33.29 -4.35
CA ILE A 749 -5.63 -31.96 -3.87
C ILE A 749 -4.68 -30.93 -4.49
N PRO A 750 -5.14 -29.98 -5.32
CA PRO A 750 -4.29 -28.91 -5.82
C PRO A 750 -3.87 -28.02 -4.66
N VAL A 751 -2.58 -27.74 -4.55
CA VAL A 751 -2.02 -26.85 -3.51
C VAL A 751 -1.38 -25.60 -4.10
N GLY A 752 -1.25 -25.51 -5.43
CA GLY A 752 -0.84 -24.30 -6.11
C GLY A 752 -0.60 -24.52 -7.59
N ALA A 753 -0.59 -23.43 -8.35
CA ALA A 753 -0.25 -23.43 -9.76
C ALA A 753 0.50 -22.16 -10.14
N VAL A 754 1.51 -22.28 -11.01
CA VAL A 754 2.33 -21.17 -11.50
C VAL A 754 2.66 -21.38 -12.97
N THR A 755 2.95 -20.33 -13.73
CA THR A 755 3.55 -20.47 -15.06
C THR A 755 5.06 -20.38 -14.92
N LEU A 756 5.75 -21.45 -15.30
CA LEU A 756 7.20 -21.48 -15.37
C LEU A 756 7.65 -20.85 -16.68
N LYS A 757 8.55 -19.87 -16.58
CA LYS A 757 9.27 -19.28 -17.71
C LYS A 757 10.52 -20.10 -18.01
N HIS A 758 11.12 -19.92 -19.18
CA HIS A 758 12.47 -20.41 -19.41
C HIS A 758 13.46 -19.80 -18.40
N GLY A 759 14.34 -20.61 -17.81
CA GLY A 759 15.33 -20.17 -16.82
C GLY A 759 15.01 -20.55 -15.37
N TYR A 760 15.80 -20.00 -14.43
CA TYR A 760 15.65 -20.21 -12.99
C TYR A 760 14.46 -19.47 -12.41
N GLN A 761 13.71 -20.14 -11.53
CA GLN A 761 12.63 -19.56 -10.73
C GLN A 761 12.55 -20.24 -9.37
N LYS A 762 12.46 -19.43 -8.32
CA LYS A 762 12.03 -19.88 -6.99
C LYS A 762 10.52 -19.89 -6.94
N VAL A 763 9.92 -21.07 -6.72
CA VAL A 763 8.48 -21.20 -6.60
C VAL A 763 8.09 -21.26 -5.13
N THR A 764 7.18 -20.37 -4.72
CA THR A 764 6.57 -20.38 -3.39
C THR A 764 5.08 -20.62 -3.54
N LEU A 765 4.58 -21.69 -2.94
CA LEU A 765 3.15 -21.96 -2.81
C LEU A 765 2.75 -21.65 -1.37
N SER A 766 1.89 -20.65 -1.21
CA SER A 766 1.45 -20.13 0.10
C SER A 766 0.03 -20.59 0.44
N ASP A 767 -0.44 -20.21 1.63
CA ASP A 767 -1.79 -20.51 2.11
C ASP A 767 -2.10 -22.02 2.16
N LEU A 768 -1.06 -22.85 2.36
CA LEU A 768 -1.28 -24.26 2.67
C LEU A 768 -2.12 -24.39 3.93
N GLY A 769 -2.08 -23.39 4.81
CA GLY A 769 -2.75 -23.43 6.08
C GLY A 769 -4.27 -23.34 6.05
N SER A 770 -4.86 -22.78 4.99
CA SER A 770 -6.32 -22.68 4.82
C SER A 770 -6.97 -24.00 4.38
N LEU A 771 -6.16 -24.96 3.92
CA LEU A 771 -6.63 -26.25 3.48
C LEU A 771 -7.22 -27.05 4.65
N ALA A 772 -8.30 -27.79 4.38
CA ALA A 772 -9.01 -28.60 5.36
C ALA A 772 -8.26 -29.91 5.69
N TRP A 773 -7.03 -29.79 6.21
CA TRP A 773 -6.11 -30.89 6.50
C TRP A 773 -6.71 -31.98 7.37
N ASP A 774 -7.54 -31.62 8.33
CA ASP A 774 -8.29 -32.55 9.19
C ASP A 774 -9.17 -33.53 8.40
N THR A 775 -9.54 -33.18 7.16
CA THR A 775 -10.37 -34.02 6.28
C THR A 775 -9.57 -34.86 5.28
N TYR A 776 -8.26 -34.66 5.20
CA TYR A 776 -7.40 -35.25 4.19
C TYR A 776 -6.59 -36.46 4.69
N GLY A 777 -6.36 -36.57 6.00
CA GLY A 777 -5.52 -37.61 6.58
C GLY A 777 -4.05 -37.44 6.18
N ASP A 778 -3.27 -38.52 6.23
CA ASP A 778 -1.82 -38.46 5.99
C ASP A 778 -1.46 -38.05 4.55
N VAL A 779 -0.45 -37.18 4.43
CA VAL A 779 0.18 -36.82 3.16
C VAL A 779 1.05 -37.98 2.67
N ARG A 780 0.84 -38.41 1.41
CA ARG A 780 1.57 -39.53 0.79
C ARG A 780 2.73 -39.06 -0.08
N TYR A 781 2.48 -38.15 -1.00
CA TYR A 781 3.47 -37.57 -1.92
C TYR A 781 2.98 -36.25 -2.50
N ILE A 782 3.93 -35.44 -2.98
CA ILE A 782 3.66 -34.26 -3.80
C ILE A 782 3.79 -34.66 -5.27
N ALA A 783 2.91 -34.18 -6.13
CA ALA A 783 2.97 -34.36 -7.58
C ALA A 783 3.08 -33.02 -8.29
N PHE A 784 4.18 -32.83 -9.03
CA PHE A 784 4.41 -31.71 -9.92
C PHE A 784 3.90 -32.08 -11.31
N HIS A 785 2.87 -31.39 -11.80
CA HIS A 785 2.27 -31.61 -13.10
C HIS A 785 2.65 -30.45 -14.03
N PHE A 786 3.37 -30.76 -15.11
CA PHE A 786 3.85 -29.79 -16.08
C PHE A 786 2.97 -29.82 -17.34
N GLY A 787 2.39 -28.68 -17.64
CA GLY A 787 1.59 -28.37 -18.82
C GLY A 787 0.26 -29.10 -18.87
N SER A 788 -0.14 -29.46 -20.10
CA SER A 788 -1.39 -30.18 -20.36
C SER A 788 -1.12 -31.55 -20.99
N LYS A 789 -2.19 -32.25 -21.38
CA LYS A 789 -2.05 -33.37 -22.31
C LYS A 789 -1.56 -32.86 -23.67
N SER A 790 -0.94 -33.72 -24.46
CA SER A 790 -0.44 -33.38 -25.80
C SER A 790 0.71 -32.37 -25.82
N ASP A 791 1.56 -32.40 -24.79
CA ASP A 791 2.66 -31.45 -24.62
C ASP A 791 3.99 -31.94 -25.23
N VAL A 792 4.88 -30.98 -25.54
CA VAL A 792 6.19 -31.24 -26.14
C VAL A 792 7.17 -31.81 -25.11
N ALA A 793 8.28 -32.39 -25.59
CA ALA A 793 9.37 -32.82 -24.73
C ALA A 793 9.92 -31.65 -23.91
N ARG A 794 10.39 -31.91 -22.69
CA ARG A 794 10.96 -30.88 -21.82
C ARG A 794 11.96 -31.41 -20.81
N THR A 795 12.81 -30.53 -20.32
CA THR A 795 13.77 -30.78 -19.26
C THR A 795 13.61 -29.74 -18.16
N VAL A 796 13.46 -30.23 -16.94
CA VAL A 796 13.41 -29.38 -15.75
C VAL A 796 14.44 -29.84 -14.73
N LEU A 797 15.05 -28.88 -14.05
CA LEU A 797 15.93 -29.10 -12.91
C LEU A 797 15.18 -28.65 -11.65
N ILE A 798 15.20 -29.44 -10.58
CA ILE A 798 14.50 -29.15 -9.32
C ILE A 798 15.46 -29.29 -8.14
N ASP A 799 15.38 -28.37 -7.19
CA ASP A 799 16.08 -28.46 -5.91
C ASP A 799 15.34 -27.77 -4.75
N ASN A 800 15.93 -27.82 -3.55
CA ASN A 800 15.55 -27.02 -2.38
C ASN A 800 14.06 -27.08 -2.03
N ILE A 801 13.48 -28.28 -2.02
CA ILE A 801 12.10 -28.48 -1.56
C ILE A 801 12.04 -28.23 -0.05
N VAL A 802 11.43 -27.12 0.35
CA VAL A 802 11.37 -26.63 1.73
C VAL A 802 9.92 -26.47 2.17
N LEU A 803 9.62 -26.89 3.40
CA LEU A 803 8.40 -26.53 4.10
C LEU A 803 8.68 -25.43 5.11
N ARG A 804 7.85 -24.39 5.13
CA ARG A 804 7.89 -23.37 6.18
C ARG A 804 6.63 -23.45 7.04
N ALA A 805 6.84 -23.64 8.34
CA ALA A 805 5.80 -23.63 9.35
C ALA A 805 5.11 -22.26 9.44
N ARG A 806 3.83 -22.25 9.83
CA ARG A 806 3.15 -21.01 10.20
C ARG A 806 3.92 -20.34 11.32
N GLU A 807 4.10 -19.02 11.21
CA GLU A 807 4.68 -18.24 12.28
C GLU A 807 3.74 -18.24 13.49
N VAL A 808 4.27 -18.59 14.66
CA VAL A 808 3.51 -18.48 15.91
C VAL A 808 3.71 -17.05 16.41
N THR A 809 2.71 -16.21 16.20
CA THR A 809 2.67 -14.87 16.79
C THR A 809 2.16 -14.97 18.22
N GLU A 810 2.98 -14.53 19.20
CA GLU A 810 2.58 -14.42 20.61
C GLU A 810 1.66 -13.22 20.87
#